data_AF-A0A352B946-F1
#
_entry.id   AF-A0A352B946-F1
#
_cell.length_a   1.000
_cell.length_b   1.000
_cell.length_c   1.000
_cell.angle_alpha   90.00
_cell.angle_beta   90.00
_cell.angle_gamma   90.00
#
_symmetry.space_group_name_H-M   'P 1'
#
loop_
_entity.id
_entity.type
_entity.pdbx_description
1 polymer ?
#
loop_
_entity_poly.entity_id
_entity_poly.type
_entity_poly.pdbx_seq_one_letter_code
_entity_poly.pdbx_strand_id
1 'polypeptide(L)'
;MAEDEKPQGTARSFAPGTFEKTRKNIGPIDAEEAMMMAQKIGGEVLPEREVPMDKSALPRRNKSDRVIVRASGQTSSDISAKSASLSSTGSTKSMVSSEILKRTDADLPAVSAKDLKTINKMMMSEEYEIKPNYGFLNFIFSLSAKNKEKVSREFGEYKVKKQVEHVQAFITTIKTFIQLSPDTYKARIATEEDLKFRFLRTVGKWNMKAIRPLAIDIEHAAAELTVPMLIPYVKAMYHELITVYYIGEQQIPAMIKEIYGDLCEYPNMDKGHLQDLAKNGITEWLYVYNQVLKGLYPLLMRMCSTTYYEFPTYFTKQIGQILQFVNVSKYDLLLPEKKKKSEEEIQKEEEEARKKAEEHRHIPGKKDELVTTGLRLLEQLFPDAGFSHLEDHPDMFPYFQPLYRFSEGFNMLNPGNGVQVTIVLLKILDDLFHGCRNINFNIKADEKLGALPDSITGAMADWSFYIEDLFYKKLGDYLKEFMNALYSQADYPSTNYGKETINNVLWREKFYYLPNLQFNAPTLTKPRNDSKYEPLYNRTDYIRTVFTVLGRRIDENAASKKPVLGVMNPWDRYEFDIPNVISKRLDVLLGAKRDDKTTAATNANLIKYTLCIIAVLDWWINNPDTPAYTTDANKFYRMSPDGSPDFSAEVRSDQNQLFADGVKKAVAAKAK
;
A
#
# COMPACT_ATOMS: atom_id res chain seq x y z
N MET A 1 -48.77 29.91 -34.38
CA MET A 1 -48.92 29.32 -33.03
C MET A 1 -48.53 27.86 -33.19
N ALA A 2 -47.30 27.55 -32.73
CA ALA A 2 -46.60 26.27 -32.65
C ALA A 2 -46.85 25.19 -33.73
N GLU A 3 -45.86 25.04 -34.62
CA GLU A 3 -45.60 23.84 -35.40
C GLU A 3 -44.90 22.76 -34.54
N ASP A 4 -45.21 21.50 -34.85
CA ASP A 4 -44.65 20.29 -34.26
C ASP A 4 -43.12 20.16 -34.47
N GLU A 5 -42.34 20.20 -33.39
CA GLU A 5 -40.97 19.69 -33.36
C GLU A 5 -40.96 18.20 -33.01
N LYS A 6 -40.59 17.37 -33.99
CA LYS A 6 -40.13 15.98 -33.76
C LYS A 6 -38.76 15.99 -33.07
N PRO A 7 -38.54 15.30 -31.94
CA PRO A 7 -37.20 15.06 -31.44
C PRO A 7 -36.49 13.98 -32.28
N GLN A 8 -35.30 14.33 -32.77
CA GLN A 8 -34.36 13.45 -33.47
C GLN A 8 -33.81 12.34 -32.55
N GLY A 9 -33.72 11.14 -33.14
CA GLY A 9 -33.12 9.87 -32.70
C GLY A 9 -32.30 9.81 -31.41
N THR A 10 -32.88 9.21 -30.37
CA THR A 10 -32.12 8.50 -29.35
C THR A 10 -31.82 7.08 -29.84
N ALA A 11 -30.57 6.63 -29.72
CA ALA A 11 -30.16 5.28 -30.08
C ALA A 11 -31.04 4.23 -29.38
N ARG A 12 -31.60 3.30 -30.17
CA ARG A 12 -32.38 2.16 -29.65
C ARG A 12 -31.47 1.37 -28.69
N SER A 13 -31.85 1.28 -27.42
CA SER A 13 -31.10 0.57 -26.37
C SER A 13 -32.08 -0.24 -25.52
N PHE A 14 -31.64 -1.39 -25.02
CA PHE A 14 -32.48 -2.26 -24.20
C PHE A 14 -32.58 -1.72 -22.76
N ALA A 15 -33.71 -1.98 -22.10
CA ALA A 15 -33.92 -1.62 -20.71
C ALA A 15 -33.05 -2.47 -19.78
N PRO A 16 -32.60 -1.97 -18.61
CA PRO A 16 -31.72 -2.72 -17.71
C PRO A 16 -32.32 -4.07 -17.27
N GLY A 17 -31.55 -5.16 -17.37
CA GLY A 17 -31.93 -6.52 -16.97
C GLY A 17 -32.68 -7.36 -18.02
N THR A 18 -32.79 -6.86 -19.26
CA THR A 18 -33.42 -7.56 -20.39
C THR A 18 -32.54 -8.69 -20.91
N PHE A 19 -31.22 -8.49 -21.03
CA PHE A 19 -30.31 -9.54 -21.50
C PHE A 19 -30.18 -10.69 -20.51
N GLU A 20 -30.15 -10.40 -19.21
CA GLU A 20 -30.06 -11.44 -18.18
C GLU A 20 -31.34 -12.27 -18.07
N LYS A 21 -32.51 -11.64 -18.21
CA LYS A 21 -33.80 -12.36 -18.31
C LYS A 21 -33.85 -13.25 -19.55
N THR A 22 -33.36 -12.76 -20.68
CA THR A 22 -33.32 -13.52 -21.93
C THR A 22 -32.37 -14.72 -21.80
N ARG A 23 -31.19 -14.54 -21.19
CA ARG A 23 -30.23 -15.63 -20.91
C ARG A 23 -30.79 -16.69 -19.96
N LYS A 24 -31.55 -16.29 -18.93
CA LYS A 24 -32.23 -17.24 -18.03
C LYS A 24 -33.32 -18.04 -18.72
N ASN A 25 -34.00 -17.46 -19.71
CA ASN A 25 -35.06 -18.15 -20.46
C ASN A 25 -34.52 -19.08 -21.56
N ILE A 26 -33.35 -18.79 -22.12
CA ILE A 26 -32.74 -19.57 -23.20
C ILE A 26 -31.99 -20.81 -22.66
N GLY A 27 -31.48 -20.76 -21.41
CA GLY A 27 -30.71 -21.86 -20.82
C GLY A 27 -29.25 -21.93 -21.31
N PRO A 28 -28.45 -22.90 -20.82
CA PRO A 28 -27.06 -23.06 -21.25
C PRO A 28 -27.00 -23.59 -22.69
N ILE A 29 -26.43 -22.80 -23.59
CA ILE A 29 -26.18 -23.16 -25.00
C ILE A 29 -24.69 -23.48 -25.17
N ASP A 30 -24.41 -24.52 -25.96
CA ASP A 30 -23.04 -24.91 -26.32
C ASP A 30 -22.40 -23.94 -27.34
N ALA A 31 -21.08 -23.80 -27.31
CA ALA A 31 -20.36 -22.77 -28.07
C ALA A 31 -20.51 -22.91 -29.59
N GLU A 32 -20.61 -24.14 -30.10
CA GLU A 32 -20.84 -24.41 -31.53
C GLU A 32 -22.27 -24.08 -31.95
N GLU A 33 -23.24 -24.35 -31.08
CA GLU A 33 -24.65 -24.06 -31.32
C GLU A 33 -24.90 -22.54 -31.30
N ALA A 34 -24.23 -21.80 -30.41
CA ALA A 34 -24.26 -20.35 -30.34
C ALA A 34 -23.70 -19.69 -31.62
N MET A 35 -22.62 -20.23 -32.20
CA MET A 35 -22.08 -19.73 -33.47
C MET A 35 -23.04 -19.97 -34.64
N MET A 36 -23.67 -21.14 -34.71
CA MET A 36 -24.68 -21.43 -35.74
C MET A 36 -25.92 -20.52 -35.62
N MET A 37 -26.37 -20.25 -34.39
CA MET A 37 -27.49 -19.32 -34.16
C MET A 37 -27.11 -17.88 -34.53
N ALA A 38 -25.91 -17.42 -34.19
CA ALA A 38 -25.43 -16.09 -34.56
C ALA A 38 -25.38 -15.89 -36.09
N GLN A 39 -24.93 -16.90 -36.83
CA GLN A 39 -24.91 -16.86 -38.31
C GLN A 39 -26.31 -16.88 -38.92
N LYS A 40 -27.25 -17.64 -38.36
CA LYS A 40 -28.62 -17.76 -38.92
C LYS A 40 -29.54 -16.59 -38.55
N ILE A 41 -29.35 -15.98 -37.38
CA ILE A 41 -30.29 -14.98 -36.83
C ILE A 41 -29.90 -13.55 -37.24
N GLY A 42 -28.62 -13.29 -37.54
CA GLY A 42 -28.13 -12.07 -38.19
C GLY A 42 -28.75 -10.75 -37.70
N GLY A 43 -28.14 -10.11 -36.69
CA GLY A 43 -28.57 -8.80 -36.20
C GLY A 43 -27.55 -8.13 -35.28
N GLU A 44 -27.55 -6.80 -35.28
CA GLU A 44 -26.69 -5.97 -34.42
C GLU A 44 -27.25 -5.95 -32.98
N VAL A 45 -26.43 -6.34 -32.00
CA VAL A 45 -26.82 -6.33 -30.57
C VAL A 45 -26.61 -4.93 -30.01
N LEU A 46 -27.72 -4.25 -29.72
CA LEU A 46 -27.72 -2.90 -29.16
C LEU A 46 -27.37 -2.91 -27.66
N PRO A 47 -26.72 -1.86 -27.13
CA PRO A 47 -26.32 -1.79 -25.73
C PRO A 47 -27.51 -1.67 -24.76
N GLU A 48 -27.33 -2.20 -23.55
CA GLU A 48 -28.28 -2.08 -22.43
C GLU A 48 -27.98 -0.84 -21.59
N ARG A 49 -29.01 -0.15 -21.09
CA ARG A 49 -28.83 1.02 -20.21
C ARG A 49 -28.37 0.59 -18.81
N GLU A 50 -27.47 1.37 -18.21
CA GLU A 50 -27.04 1.20 -16.81
C GLU A 50 -28.16 1.57 -15.82
N VAL A 51 -28.17 0.92 -14.65
CA VAL A 51 -29.14 1.19 -13.58
C VAL A 51 -28.86 2.58 -12.99
N PRO A 52 -29.85 3.50 -12.92
CA PRO A 52 -29.65 4.80 -12.29
C PRO A 52 -29.33 4.64 -10.79
N MET A 53 -28.16 5.11 -10.36
CA MET A 53 -27.82 5.16 -8.93
C MET A 53 -28.65 6.21 -8.19
N ASP A 54 -29.29 5.78 -7.10
CA ASP A 54 -30.02 6.65 -6.17
C ASP A 54 -29.03 7.51 -5.36
N LYS A 55 -29.05 8.83 -5.60
CA LYS A 55 -28.13 9.82 -5.02
C LYS A 55 -28.41 10.10 -3.53
N SER A 56 -29.39 9.44 -2.92
CA SER A 56 -29.72 9.58 -1.50
C SER A 56 -28.84 8.74 -0.55
N ALA A 57 -28.06 7.79 -1.06
CA ALA A 57 -27.25 6.86 -0.26
C ALA A 57 -25.78 7.28 -0.03
N LEU A 58 -25.36 8.48 -0.43
CA LEU A 58 -23.98 8.96 -0.26
C LEU A 58 -23.83 9.84 1.01
N PRO A 59 -22.86 9.55 1.90
CA PRO A 59 -22.66 10.35 3.11
C PRO A 59 -22.13 11.76 2.79
N ARG A 60 -22.81 12.77 3.35
CA ARG A 60 -22.47 14.19 3.19
C ARG A 60 -21.12 14.53 3.84
N ARG A 61 -20.23 15.11 3.05
CA ARG A 61 -18.86 15.52 3.41
C ARG A 61 -18.89 16.88 4.10
N ASN A 62 -18.63 16.94 5.41
CA ASN A 62 -18.40 18.20 6.11
C ASN A 62 -16.95 18.68 5.92
N LYS A 63 -16.81 19.96 5.54
CA LYS A 63 -15.57 20.72 5.54
C LYS A 63 -15.11 20.96 6.99
N SER A 64 -13.83 20.74 7.28
CA SER A 64 -13.15 21.46 8.36
C SER A 64 -11.65 21.60 8.07
N ASP A 65 -11.10 22.68 8.61
CA ASP A 65 -9.88 23.39 8.23
C ASP A 65 -8.55 22.63 8.30
N ARG A 66 -7.63 23.16 7.49
CA ARG A 66 -6.21 22.86 7.42
C ARG A 66 -5.53 23.12 8.77
N VAL A 67 -4.82 22.10 9.29
CA VAL A 67 -3.63 22.29 10.11
C VAL A 67 -2.49 21.53 9.45
N ILE A 68 -1.50 22.28 8.98
CA ILE A 68 -0.25 21.77 8.41
C ILE A 68 0.64 21.34 9.58
N VAL A 69 0.90 20.04 9.72
CA VAL A 69 2.00 19.53 10.55
C VAL A 69 3.00 18.88 9.61
N ARG A 70 4.17 19.52 9.46
CA ARG A 70 5.32 18.98 8.74
C ARG A 70 5.81 17.73 9.48
N ALA A 71 5.78 16.59 8.81
CA ALA A 71 6.36 15.35 9.30
C ALA A 71 7.86 15.33 8.97
N SER A 72 8.71 15.63 9.95
CA SER A 72 10.13 15.27 9.89
C SER A 72 10.25 13.77 10.15
N GLY A 73 10.77 13.03 9.16
CA GLY A 73 11.13 11.63 9.31
C GLY A 73 12.16 11.45 10.42
N GLN A 74 11.86 10.56 11.36
CA GLN A 74 12.86 9.99 12.25
C GLN A 74 12.66 8.49 12.27
N THR A 75 13.77 7.77 12.17
CA THR A 75 13.81 6.32 12.11
C THR A 75 14.22 5.79 13.50
N SER A 76 14.00 4.50 13.78
CA SER A 76 14.14 3.88 15.11
C SER A 76 15.53 4.03 15.77
N SER A 77 16.58 4.28 15.00
CA SER A 77 17.92 4.58 15.54
C SER A 77 18.06 6.00 16.09
N ASP A 78 17.28 6.98 15.58
CA ASP A 78 17.24 8.34 16.13
C ASP A 78 16.57 8.37 17.52
N ILE A 79 15.76 7.35 17.83
CA ILE A 79 15.00 7.22 19.08
C ILE A 79 15.87 6.68 20.23
N SER A 80 16.85 5.82 19.93
CA SER A 80 17.83 5.37 20.93
C SER A 80 18.81 6.48 21.31
N ALA A 81 19.21 7.32 20.35
CA ALA A 81 20.04 8.50 20.60
C ALA A 81 19.27 9.57 21.41
N LYS A 82 17.98 9.80 21.11
CA LYS A 82 17.14 10.72 21.90
C LYS A 82 16.89 10.26 23.34
N SER A 83 16.80 8.95 23.56
CA SER A 83 16.62 8.38 24.90
C SER A 83 17.86 8.52 25.77
N ALA A 84 19.05 8.54 25.15
CA ALA A 84 20.32 8.80 25.82
C ALA A 84 20.62 10.30 25.99
N SER A 85 20.07 11.18 25.14
CA SER A 85 20.30 12.63 25.23
C SER A 85 19.33 13.38 26.17
N LEU A 86 18.35 12.69 26.77
CA LEU A 86 17.38 13.27 27.72
C LEU A 86 17.93 13.35 29.17
N SER A 87 19.19 12.99 29.41
CA SER A 87 19.85 13.07 30.71
C SER A 87 20.71 14.33 30.92
N SER A 88 20.68 15.32 30.02
CA SER A 88 21.47 16.54 30.20
C SER A 88 20.84 17.79 29.60
N THR A 89 19.76 18.32 30.19
CA THR A 89 19.60 19.78 30.32
C THR A 89 18.59 20.11 31.41
N GLY A 90 19.01 20.93 32.37
CA GLY A 90 18.20 21.39 33.48
C GLY A 90 17.14 22.41 33.08
N SER A 91 16.02 22.35 33.81
CA SER A 91 15.20 23.46 34.27
C SER A 91 15.04 24.70 33.39
N THR A 92 13.84 24.88 32.84
CA THR A 92 13.16 26.19 32.88
C THR A 92 11.64 25.99 32.97
N LYS A 93 11.03 26.65 33.96
CA LYS A 93 9.59 26.72 34.22
C LYS A 93 8.84 27.42 33.08
N SER A 94 7.63 26.94 32.78
CA SER A 94 6.47 27.82 32.58
C SER A 94 5.18 27.10 32.96
N MET A 95 4.30 27.84 33.63
CA MET A 95 3.08 27.43 34.31
C MET A 95 1.97 27.04 33.34
N VAL A 96 1.27 25.94 33.65
CA VAL A 96 -0.20 25.91 33.58
C VAL A 96 -0.70 25.13 34.80
N SER A 97 -1.36 25.84 35.70
CA SER A 97 -2.14 25.31 36.81
C SER A 97 -3.36 24.56 36.29
N SER A 98 -3.46 23.27 36.60
CA SER A 98 -4.74 22.58 36.79
C SER A 98 -4.57 21.63 37.97
N GLU A 99 -5.57 21.63 38.84
CA GLU A 99 -5.56 21.12 40.20
C GLU A 99 -5.08 19.67 40.31
N ILE A 100 -4.10 19.44 41.18
CA ILE A 100 -3.67 18.11 41.60
C ILE A 100 -4.70 17.60 42.62
N LEU A 101 -5.74 16.94 42.13
CA LEU A 101 -6.48 15.96 42.93
C LEU A 101 -5.53 14.79 43.19
N LYS A 102 -5.16 14.55 44.46
CA LYS A 102 -4.43 13.36 44.89
C LYS A 102 -5.26 12.13 44.53
N ARG A 103 -4.86 11.42 43.47
CA ARG A 103 -5.45 10.15 43.03
C ARG A 103 -5.15 9.06 44.07
N THR A 104 -6.16 8.29 44.46
CA THR A 104 -5.97 6.99 45.14
C THR A 104 -5.64 5.94 44.09
N ASP A 105 -4.88 4.90 44.47
CA ASP A 105 -4.41 3.81 43.59
C ASP A 105 -5.54 2.99 42.91
N ALA A 106 -6.80 3.26 43.25
CA ALA A 106 -7.98 2.54 42.75
C ALA A 106 -8.82 3.32 41.72
N ASP A 107 -8.51 4.60 41.46
CA ASP A 107 -9.32 5.43 40.56
C ASP A 107 -8.78 5.40 39.12
N LEU A 108 -9.68 5.06 38.18
CA LEU A 108 -9.36 5.05 36.76
C LEU A 108 -9.11 6.48 36.23
N PRO A 109 -8.12 6.68 35.33
CA PRO A 109 -7.84 8.00 34.76
C PRO A 109 -9.03 8.52 33.95
N ALA A 110 -9.21 9.85 33.97
CA ALA A 110 -10.18 10.53 33.11
C ALA A 110 -9.69 10.49 31.65
N VAL A 111 -10.46 9.81 30.79
CA VAL A 111 -10.17 9.61 29.36
C VAL A 111 -11.21 10.37 28.55
N SER A 112 -10.80 10.94 27.41
CA SER A 112 -11.73 11.62 26.49
C SER A 112 -12.85 10.66 26.05
N ALA A 113 -14.06 11.18 25.79
CA ALA A 113 -15.19 10.33 25.37
C ALA A 113 -14.90 9.55 24.08
N LYS A 114 -14.09 10.15 23.19
CA LYS A 114 -13.64 9.53 21.93
C LYS A 114 -12.71 8.35 22.19
N ASP A 115 -11.67 8.56 23.00
CA ASP A 115 -10.68 7.51 23.28
C ASP A 115 -11.28 6.38 24.11
N LEU A 116 -12.16 6.72 25.06
CA LEU A 116 -12.87 5.73 25.87
C LEU A 116 -13.78 4.83 25.01
N LYS A 117 -14.41 5.39 23.97
CA LYS A 117 -15.19 4.61 23.01
C LYS A 117 -14.29 3.64 22.22
N THR A 118 -13.10 4.09 21.80
CA THR A 118 -12.14 3.26 21.07
C THR A 118 -11.59 2.13 21.95
N ILE A 119 -11.19 2.44 23.18
CA ILE A 119 -10.70 1.46 24.17
C ILE A 119 -11.80 0.42 24.46
N ASN A 120 -13.04 0.85 24.67
CA ASN A 120 -14.15 -0.06 24.90
C ASN A 120 -14.42 -0.95 23.68
N LYS A 121 -14.36 -0.39 22.46
CA LYS A 121 -14.51 -1.16 21.22
C LYS A 121 -13.44 -2.24 21.10
N MET A 122 -12.19 -1.93 21.44
CA MET A 122 -11.09 -2.88 21.47
C MET A 122 -11.33 -3.99 22.51
N MET A 123 -11.72 -3.62 23.74
CA MET A 123 -12.03 -4.60 24.80
C MET A 123 -13.20 -5.55 24.43
N MET A 124 -14.11 -5.14 23.54
CA MET A 124 -15.24 -5.95 23.06
C MET A 124 -14.91 -6.82 21.83
N SER A 125 -13.75 -6.62 21.20
CA SER A 125 -13.39 -7.38 20.00
C SER A 125 -13.08 -8.84 20.32
N GLU A 126 -13.23 -9.71 19.33
CA GLU A 126 -12.98 -11.17 19.41
C GLU A 126 -11.54 -11.49 19.84
N GLU A 127 -10.60 -10.56 19.64
CA GLU A 127 -9.21 -10.75 20.07
C GLU A 127 -9.04 -10.69 21.60
N TYR A 128 -9.79 -9.82 22.30
CA TYR A 128 -9.61 -9.58 23.74
C TYR A 128 -10.77 -10.14 24.58
N GLU A 129 -12.01 -9.99 24.11
CA GLU A 129 -13.27 -10.46 24.75
C GLU A 129 -13.40 -10.10 26.25
N ILE A 130 -12.84 -8.96 26.64
CA ILE A 130 -12.83 -8.48 28.03
C ILE A 130 -14.19 -7.89 28.40
N LYS A 131 -14.83 -7.19 27.47
CA LYS A 131 -16.17 -6.62 27.66
C LYS A 131 -17.20 -7.39 26.84
N PRO A 132 -18.43 -7.54 27.34
CA PRO A 132 -19.49 -8.21 26.59
C PRO A 132 -19.82 -7.43 25.32
N ASN A 133 -20.01 -8.14 24.21
CA ASN A 133 -20.35 -7.56 22.92
C ASN A 133 -21.83 -7.85 22.58
N TYR A 134 -22.66 -6.81 22.63
CA TYR A 134 -24.10 -6.86 22.33
C TYR A 134 -24.43 -6.42 20.89
N GLY A 135 -23.43 -6.39 19.99
CA GLY A 135 -23.60 -6.01 18.58
C GLY A 135 -24.15 -4.59 18.40
N PHE A 136 -25.24 -4.44 17.65
CA PHE A 136 -25.87 -3.14 17.36
C PHE A 136 -26.48 -2.47 18.61
N LEU A 137 -26.71 -3.22 19.70
CA LEU A 137 -27.27 -2.72 20.96
C LEU A 137 -26.22 -2.16 21.93
N ASN A 138 -24.92 -2.23 21.60
CA ASN A 138 -23.84 -1.74 22.46
C ASN A 138 -24.00 -0.27 22.88
N PHE A 139 -24.59 0.58 22.02
CA PHE A 139 -24.86 1.98 22.34
C PHE A 139 -25.84 2.13 23.52
N ILE A 140 -26.90 1.30 23.56
CA ILE A 140 -27.95 1.35 24.58
C ILE A 140 -27.40 0.88 25.94
N PHE A 141 -26.63 -0.22 25.95
CA PHE A 141 -26.04 -0.74 27.18
C PHE A 141 -24.92 0.16 27.74
N SER A 142 -24.22 0.92 26.89
CA SER A 142 -23.15 1.84 27.32
C SER A 142 -23.61 3.15 27.99
N LEU A 143 -24.92 3.47 27.91
CA LEU A 143 -25.51 4.67 28.52
C LEU A 143 -25.65 4.57 30.05
N SER A 144 -25.73 3.36 30.60
CA SER A 144 -25.73 3.15 32.05
C SER A 144 -24.30 3.19 32.60
N ALA A 145 -24.04 4.10 33.55
CA ALA A 145 -22.74 4.22 34.21
C ALA A 145 -22.26 2.89 34.85
N LYS A 146 -23.20 2.06 35.34
CA LYS A 146 -22.92 0.73 35.90
C LYS A 146 -22.49 -0.30 34.85
N ASN A 147 -22.97 -0.18 33.61
CA ASN A 147 -22.66 -1.11 32.52
C ASN A 147 -21.43 -0.70 31.71
N LYS A 148 -21.05 0.58 31.76
CA LYS A 148 -19.93 1.14 31.00
C LYS A 148 -18.58 0.49 31.31
N GLU A 149 -18.38 0.05 32.56
CA GLU A 149 -17.15 -0.61 33.02
C GLU A 149 -17.35 -2.09 33.36
N LYS A 150 -18.48 -2.68 32.96
CA LYS A 150 -18.76 -4.11 33.17
C LYS A 150 -17.86 -4.98 32.30
N VAL A 151 -17.29 -6.02 32.90
CA VAL A 151 -16.43 -7.03 32.26
C VAL A 151 -17.29 -8.27 31.93
N SER A 152 -16.91 -9.03 30.91
CA SER A 152 -17.60 -10.26 30.54
C SER A 152 -17.40 -11.32 31.63
N ARG A 153 -18.44 -12.12 31.89
CA ARG A 153 -18.37 -13.22 32.86
C ARG A 153 -17.32 -14.27 32.44
N GLU A 154 -17.28 -14.56 31.13
CA GLU A 154 -16.33 -15.51 30.54
C GLU A 154 -14.87 -15.10 30.76
N PHE A 155 -14.57 -13.80 30.75
CA PHE A 155 -13.24 -13.31 31.06
C PHE A 155 -12.83 -13.67 32.50
N GLY A 156 -13.72 -13.43 33.48
CA GLY A 156 -13.46 -13.74 34.88
C GLY A 156 -13.38 -15.24 35.18
N GLU A 157 -14.29 -16.04 34.64
CA GLU A 157 -14.37 -17.49 34.95
C GLU A 157 -13.33 -18.33 34.20
N TYR A 158 -13.05 -18.02 32.94
CA TYR A 158 -12.25 -18.89 32.08
C TYR A 158 -10.92 -18.26 31.65
N LYS A 159 -10.90 -16.99 31.22
CA LYS A 159 -9.66 -16.38 30.71
C LYS A 159 -8.65 -16.13 31.82
N VAL A 160 -9.08 -15.58 32.96
CA VAL A 160 -8.19 -15.30 34.10
C VAL A 160 -7.53 -16.59 34.60
N LYS A 161 -8.32 -17.66 34.78
CA LYS A 161 -7.80 -18.98 35.15
C LYS A 161 -6.74 -19.48 34.18
N LYS A 162 -7.05 -19.47 32.88
CA LYS A 162 -6.14 -19.92 31.82
C LYS A 162 -4.86 -19.09 31.78
N GLN A 163 -4.96 -17.76 31.96
CA GLN A 163 -3.79 -16.87 32.02
C GLN A 163 -2.87 -17.23 33.20
N VAL A 164 -3.43 -17.50 34.37
CA VAL A 164 -2.67 -17.91 35.56
C VAL A 164 -1.99 -19.27 35.36
N GLU A 165 -2.70 -20.23 34.76
CA GLU A 165 -2.16 -21.57 34.47
C GLU A 165 -0.94 -21.52 33.53
N HIS A 166 -1.02 -20.78 32.42
CA HIS A 166 0.09 -20.68 31.47
C HIS A 166 1.29 -19.89 32.02
N VAL A 167 1.06 -18.79 32.75
CA VAL A 167 2.16 -18.06 33.42
C VAL A 167 2.83 -18.95 34.46
N GLN A 168 2.06 -19.72 35.21
CA GLN A 168 2.61 -20.67 36.18
C GLN A 168 3.38 -21.80 35.50
N ALA A 169 2.88 -22.36 34.40
CA ALA A 169 3.56 -23.40 33.64
C ALA A 169 4.91 -22.90 33.10
N PHE A 170 4.94 -21.67 32.57
CA PHE A 170 6.17 -21.01 32.15
C PHE A 170 7.18 -20.85 33.31
N ILE A 171 6.75 -20.27 34.43
CA ILE A 171 7.61 -20.09 35.63
C ILE A 171 8.15 -21.44 36.11
N THR A 172 7.29 -22.46 36.15
CA THR A 172 7.67 -23.80 36.60
C THR A 172 8.73 -24.39 35.68
N THR A 173 8.53 -24.30 34.36
CA THR A 173 9.49 -24.80 33.37
C THR A 173 10.87 -24.15 33.52
N ILE A 174 10.92 -22.82 33.67
CA ILE A 174 12.18 -22.10 33.88
C ILE A 174 12.83 -22.47 35.23
N LYS A 175 12.05 -22.64 36.29
CA LYS A 175 12.59 -23.12 37.58
C LYS A 175 13.13 -24.54 37.48
N THR A 176 12.47 -25.42 36.74
CA THR A 176 12.95 -26.78 36.49
C THR A 176 14.27 -26.76 35.71
N PHE A 177 14.42 -25.89 34.70
CA PHE A 177 15.71 -25.66 34.04
C PHE A 177 16.83 -25.32 35.04
N ILE A 178 16.58 -24.38 35.95
CA ILE A 178 17.55 -23.97 36.98
C ILE A 178 17.84 -25.13 37.95
N GLN A 179 16.84 -25.91 38.33
CA GLN A 179 16.99 -27.03 39.28
C GLN A 179 17.82 -28.18 38.70
N LEU A 180 17.54 -28.56 37.45
CA LEU A 180 18.26 -29.62 36.73
C LEU A 180 19.68 -29.21 36.33
N SER A 181 19.96 -27.91 36.28
CA SER A 181 21.29 -27.40 35.94
C SER A 181 22.38 -27.93 36.91
N PRO A 182 23.55 -28.33 36.40
CA PRO A 182 24.71 -28.70 37.23
C PRO A 182 25.15 -27.53 38.14
N ASP A 183 25.84 -27.84 39.25
CA ASP A 183 26.29 -26.81 40.20
C ASP A 183 27.23 -25.78 39.57
N THR A 184 28.04 -26.18 38.59
CA THR A 184 28.87 -25.27 37.80
C THR A 184 28.03 -24.28 37.00
N TYR A 185 26.94 -24.75 36.37
CA TYR A 185 26.02 -23.89 35.62
C TYR A 185 25.17 -23.00 36.55
N LYS A 186 24.76 -23.52 37.72
CA LYS A 186 24.09 -22.72 38.77
C LYS A 186 24.97 -21.59 39.29
N ALA A 187 26.28 -21.84 39.45
CA ALA A 187 27.23 -20.79 39.80
C ALA A 187 27.28 -19.71 38.72
N ARG A 188 27.31 -20.08 37.42
CA ARG A 188 27.26 -19.14 36.29
C ARG A 188 25.96 -18.33 36.28
N ILE A 189 24.81 -18.97 36.53
CA ILE A 189 23.52 -18.25 36.67
C ILE A 189 23.63 -17.16 37.74
N ALA A 190 24.30 -17.42 38.87
CA ALA A 190 24.43 -16.47 39.97
C ALA A 190 25.40 -15.32 39.67
N THR A 191 26.52 -15.60 38.99
CA THR A 191 27.65 -14.67 38.83
C THR A 191 27.73 -13.98 37.48
N GLU A 192 27.36 -14.63 36.38
CA GLU A 192 27.54 -14.10 35.03
C GLU A 192 26.46 -13.06 34.69
N GLU A 193 26.91 -12.04 33.96
CA GLU A 193 26.08 -10.90 33.58
C GLU A 193 25.34 -11.11 32.25
N ASP A 194 25.63 -12.18 31.51
CA ASP A 194 24.97 -12.47 30.23
C ASP A 194 23.45 -12.46 30.37
N LEU A 195 22.78 -11.93 29.35
CA LEU A 195 21.34 -11.76 29.29
C LEU A 195 20.58 -13.05 29.61
N LYS A 196 21.05 -14.22 29.14
CA LYS A 196 20.41 -15.51 29.43
C LYS A 196 20.45 -15.88 30.92
N PHE A 197 21.53 -15.55 31.63
CA PHE A 197 21.66 -15.80 33.07
C PHE A 197 20.88 -14.79 33.89
N ARG A 198 20.86 -13.51 33.48
CA ARG A 198 19.97 -12.49 34.06
C ARG A 198 18.50 -12.88 33.88
N PHE A 199 18.11 -13.35 32.69
CA PHE A 199 16.78 -13.87 32.40
C PHE A 199 16.38 -15.01 33.34
N LEU A 200 17.23 -16.04 33.48
CA LEU A 200 16.99 -17.14 34.42
C LEU A 200 16.85 -16.66 35.86
N ARG A 201 17.68 -15.70 36.30
CA ARG A 201 17.58 -15.12 37.65
C ARG A 201 16.29 -14.32 37.86
N THR A 202 15.87 -13.53 36.88
CA THR A 202 14.66 -12.71 36.97
C THR A 202 13.41 -13.58 37.00
N VAL A 203 13.23 -14.46 36.01
CA VAL A 203 12.05 -15.35 35.95
C VAL A 203 12.08 -16.39 37.08
N GLY A 204 13.26 -16.83 37.52
CA GLY A 204 13.41 -17.70 38.68
C GLY A 204 12.90 -17.08 39.98
N LYS A 205 12.90 -15.75 40.12
CA LYS A 205 12.35 -15.02 41.28
C LYS A 205 10.83 -14.81 41.19
N TRP A 206 10.24 -14.88 39.99
CA TRP A 206 8.81 -14.71 39.82
C TRP A 206 8.03 -15.68 40.69
N ASN A 207 6.94 -15.20 41.27
CA ASN A 207 6.08 -16.03 42.09
C ASN A 207 4.59 -15.72 41.89
N MET A 208 3.78 -16.76 42.04
CA MET A 208 2.32 -16.64 41.87
C MET A 208 1.59 -16.30 43.17
N LYS A 209 2.31 -15.92 44.25
CA LYS A 209 1.71 -15.71 45.57
C LYS A 209 0.78 -14.49 45.59
N ALA A 210 1.13 -13.43 44.87
CA ALA A 210 0.30 -12.23 44.75
C ALA A 210 -0.82 -12.40 43.70
N ILE A 211 -0.58 -13.18 42.65
CA ILE A 211 -1.48 -13.29 41.50
C ILE A 211 -2.65 -14.27 41.76
N ARG A 212 -2.39 -15.45 42.35
CA ARG A 212 -3.43 -16.48 42.53
C ARG A 212 -4.61 -16.05 43.42
N PRO A 213 -4.40 -15.42 44.59
CA PRO A 213 -5.53 -14.99 45.41
C PRO A 213 -6.41 -13.98 44.67
N LEU A 214 -5.79 -13.03 43.95
CA LEU A 214 -6.51 -12.04 43.15
C LEU A 214 -7.30 -12.68 42.00
N ALA A 215 -6.76 -13.72 41.37
CA ALA A 215 -7.47 -14.47 40.35
C ALA A 215 -8.70 -15.20 40.91
N ILE A 216 -8.57 -15.82 42.09
CA ILE A 216 -9.67 -16.48 42.80
C ILE A 216 -10.76 -15.47 43.17
N ASP A 217 -10.38 -14.29 43.65
CA ASP A 217 -11.32 -13.22 43.98
C ASP A 217 -12.09 -12.73 42.74
N ILE A 218 -11.41 -12.65 41.58
CA ILE A 218 -12.03 -12.31 40.29
C ILE A 218 -12.99 -13.41 39.82
N GLU A 219 -12.62 -14.68 39.96
CA GLU A 219 -13.46 -15.83 39.63
C GLU A 219 -14.75 -15.84 40.47
N HIS A 220 -14.65 -15.62 41.78
CA HIS A 220 -15.81 -15.52 42.68
C HIS A 220 -16.71 -14.31 42.36
N ALA A 221 -16.13 -13.21 41.88
CA ALA A 221 -16.85 -11.99 41.54
C ALA A 221 -17.25 -11.89 40.05
N ALA A 222 -17.09 -12.96 39.25
CA ALA A 222 -17.21 -12.90 37.79
C ALA A 222 -18.56 -12.38 37.26
N ALA A 223 -19.65 -12.56 38.02
CA ALA A 223 -21.00 -12.10 37.63
C ALA A 223 -21.15 -10.56 37.65
N GLU A 224 -20.42 -9.88 38.54
CA GLU A 224 -20.51 -8.42 38.77
C GLU A 224 -19.16 -7.70 38.54
N LEU A 225 -18.29 -8.32 37.75
CA LEU A 225 -16.93 -7.85 37.53
C LEU A 225 -16.90 -6.51 36.78
N THR A 226 -16.08 -5.58 37.28
CA THR A 226 -15.85 -4.27 36.65
C THR A 226 -14.37 -4.01 36.41
N VAL A 227 -14.05 -3.12 35.46
CA VAL A 227 -12.65 -2.77 35.13
C VAL A 227 -11.84 -2.31 36.36
N PRO A 228 -12.36 -1.47 37.28
CA PRO A 228 -11.64 -1.11 38.50
C PRO A 228 -11.27 -2.31 39.39
N MET A 229 -12.13 -3.33 39.48
CA MET A 229 -11.88 -4.53 40.28
C MET A 229 -10.69 -5.36 39.75
N LEU A 230 -10.34 -5.19 38.47
CA LEU A 230 -9.20 -5.86 37.84
C LEU A 230 -7.86 -5.16 38.09
N ILE A 231 -7.84 -3.94 38.64
CA ILE A 231 -6.61 -3.16 38.85
C ILE A 231 -5.55 -3.95 39.63
N PRO A 232 -5.85 -4.56 40.80
CA PRO A 232 -4.84 -5.28 41.56
C PRO A 232 -4.25 -6.46 40.78
N TYR A 233 -5.10 -7.20 40.04
CA TYR A 233 -4.68 -8.35 39.25
C TYR A 233 -3.80 -7.94 38.07
N VAL A 234 -4.22 -6.94 37.28
CA VAL A 234 -3.44 -6.43 36.14
C VAL A 234 -2.10 -5.87 36.62
N LYS A 235 -2.09 -5.14 37.75
CA LYS A 235 -0.87 -4.63 38.38
C LYS A 235 0.07 -5.78 38.78
N ALA A 236 -0.44 -6.80 39.46
CA ALA A 236 0.35 -7.95 39.89
C ALA A 236 0.90 -8.78 38.72
N MET A 237 0.10 -8.99 37.67
CA MET A 237 0.52 -9.70 36.46
C MET A 237 1.63 -8.95 35.71
N TYR A 238 1.43 -7.66 35.46
CA TYR A 238 2.42 -6.86 34.73
C TYR A 238 3.67 -6.54 35.54
N HIS A 239 3.59 -6.54 36.88
CA HIS A 239 4.78 -6.41 37.73
C HIS A 239 5.85 -7.44 37.37
N GLU A 240 5.44 -8.70 37.16
CA GLU A 240 6.38 -9.75 36.74
C GLU A 240 6.68 -9.64 35.24
N LEU A 241 5.65 -9.62 34.38
CA LEU A 241 5.81 -9.74 32.92
C LEU A 241 6.62 -8.60 32.29
N ILE A 242 6.52 -7.36 32.82
CA ILE A 242 7.20 -6.21 32.22
C ILE A 242 8.73 -6.32 32.33
N THR A 243 9.24 -7.04 33.33
CA THR A 243 10.68 -7.20 33.60
C THR A 243 11.41 -7.88 32.44
N VAL A 244 10.70 -8.69 31.65
CA VAL A 244 11.27 -9.41 30.49
C VAL A 244 10.64 -9.01 29.16
N TYR A 245 9.56 -8.24 29.16
CA TYR A 245 8.86 -7.82 27.93
C TYR A 245 9.78 -7.16 26.89
N TYR A 246 10.68 -6.28 27.35
CA TYR A 246 11.56 -5.50 26.48
C TYR A 246 12.71 -6.30 25.86
N ILE A 247 12.91 -7.55 26.29
CA ILE A 247 13.80 -8.50 25.59
C ILE A 247 13.22 -8.82 24.20
N GLY A 248 11.89 -8.85 24.08
CA GLY A 248 11.17 -9.04 22.83
C GLY A 248 10.68 -10.48 22.62
N GLU A 249 9.65 -10.62 21.78
CA GLU A 249 8.91 -11.87 21.56
C GLU A 249 9.81 -13.05 21.16
N GLN A 250 10.73 -12.83 20.22
CA GLN A 250 11.56 -13.88 19.61
C GLN A 250 12.87 -14.15 20.35
N GLN A 251 13.32 -13.22 21.21
CA GLN A 251 14.58 -13.37 21.91
C GLN A 251 14.50 -14.35 23.09
N ILE A 252 13.36 -14.39 23.80
CA ILE A 252 13.18 -15.36 24.89
C ILE A 252 13.21 -16.82 24.39
N PRO A 253 12.51 -17.18 23.29
CA PRO A 253 12.66 -18.49 22.68
C PRO A 253 14.09 -18.82 22.26
N ALA A 254 14.83 -17.84 21.74
CA ALA A 254 16.24 -18.02 21.37
C ALA A 254 17.11 -18.31 22.60
N MET A 255 16.93 -17.55 23.69
CA MET A 255 17.64 -17.79 24.95
C MET A 255 17.30 -19.17 25.55
N ILE A 256 16.04 -19.62 25.50
CA ILE A 256 15.67 -20.96 25.99
C ILE A 256 16.39 -22.05 25.16
N LYS A 257 16.50 -21.88 23.84
CA LYS A 257 17.27 -22.81 22.98
C LYS A 257 18.75 -22.80 23.30
N GLU A 258 19.31 -21.62 23.59
CA GLU A 258 20.71 -21.47 23.98
C GLU A 258 20.99 -22.15 25.33
N ILE A 259 20.14 -21.91 26.33
CA ILE A 259 20.20 -22.59 27.64
C ILE A 259 20.11 -24.11 27.49
N TYR A 260 19.22 -24.59 26.62
CA TYR A 260 19.16 -26.02 26.28
C TYR A 260 20.46 -26.53 25.67
N GLY A 261 21.04 -25.77 24.73
CA GLY A 261 22.33 -26.09 24.10
C GLY A 261 23.45 -26.21 25.14
N ASP A 262 23.61 -25.20 25.99
CA ASP A 262 24.61 -25.17 27.06
C ASP A 262 24.46 -26.37 28.01
N LEU A 263 23.23 -26.72 28.39
CA LEU A 263 22.97 -27.85 29.28
C LEU A 263 23.23 -29.21 28.61
N CYS A 264 23.07 -29.33 27.30
CA CYS A 264 23.35 -30.56 26.56
C CYS A 264 24.83 -30.90 26.43
N GLU A 265 25.73 -29.93 26.66
CA GLU A 265 27.18 -30.14 26.69
C GLU A 265 27.63 -30.94 27.92
N TYR A 266 26.81 -30.98 28.98
CA TYR A 266 27.11 -31.73 30.19
C TYR A 266 26.79 -33.23 30.02
N PRO A 267 27.73 -34.15 30.30
CA PRO A 267 27.61 -35.56 29.95
C PRO A 267 26.52 -36.33 30.72
N ASN A 268 26.11 -35.85 31.90
CA ASN A 268 25.16 -36.54 32.78
C ASN A 268 23.71 -36.03 32.65
N MET A 269 23.41 -35.21 31.64
CA MET A 269 22.09 -34.61 31.47
C MET A 269 21.16 -35.46 30.60
N ASP A 270 19.91 -35.61 31.02
CA ASP A 270 18.86 -36.23 30.21
C ASP A 270 18.44 -35.28 29.08
N LYS A 271 19.02 -35.50 27.89
CA LYS A 271 18.78 -34.69 26.70
C LYS A 271 17.33 -34.73 26.23
N GLY A 272 16.61 -35.84 26.46
CA GLY A 272 15.20 -35.98 26.09
C GLY A 272 14.34 -35.09 26.98
N HIS A 273 14.50 -35.20 28.29
CA HIS A 273 13.76 -34.37 29.25
C HIS A 273 14.05 -32.87 29.08
N LEU A 274 15.31 -32.49 28.84
CA LEU A 274 15.69 -31.11 28.56
C LEU A 274 15.07 -30.56 27.27
N GLN A 275 14.96 -31.41 26.23
CA GLN A 275 14.36 -31.00 24.96
C GLN A 275 12.86 -30.73 25.13
N ASP A 276 12.16 -31.56 25.89
CA ASP A 276 10.74 -31.38 26.19
C ASP A 276 10.51 -30.13 27.04
N LEU A 277 11.36 -29.88 28.04
CA LEU A 277 11.33 -28.64 28.81
C LEU A 277 11.56 -27.41 27.93
N ALA A 278 12.47 -27.46 26.96
CA ALA A 278 12.73 -26.34 26.04
C ALA A 278 11.52 -26.05 25.16
N LYS A 279 10.92 -27.10 24.57
CA LYS A 279 9.69 -26.97 23.76
C LYS A 279 8.55 -26.40 24.58
N ASN A 280 8.32 -26.93 25.79
CA ASN A 280 7.27 -26.45 26.68
C ASN A 280 7.52 -24.98 27.06
N GLY A 281 8.73 -24.61 27.46
CA GLY A 281 9.08 -23.23 27.82
C GLY A 281 8.86 -22.23 26.69
N ILE A 282 9.20 -22.62 25.44
CA ILE A 282 8.96 -21.78 24.25
C ILE A 282 7.47 -21.63 23.98
N THR A 283 6.72 -22.74 23.98
CA THR A 283 5.26 -22.74 23.74
C THR A 283 4.54 -21.90 24.78
N GLU A 284 4.85 -22.10 26.05
CA GLU A 284 4.25 -21.33 27.15
C GLU A 284 4.62 -19.85 27.07
N TRP A 285 5.88 -19.50 26.74
CA TRP A 285 6.24 -18.09 26.54
C TRP A 285 5.45 -17.44 25.40
N LEU A 286 5.32 -18.10 24.25
CA LEU A 286 4.55 -17.58 23.12
C LEU A 286 3.08 -17.38 23.49
N TYR A 287 2.52 -18.27 24.30
CA TYR A 287 1.18 -18.10 24.86
C TYR A 287 1.13 -16.90 25.82
N VAL A 288 2.07 -16.80 26.76
CA VAL A 288 2.15 -15.69 27.72
C VAL A 288 2.26 -14.34 26.99
N TYR A 289 3.11 -14.23 25.97
CA TYR A 289 3.27 -13.01 25.20
C TYR A 289 1.99 -12.64 24.43
N ASN A 290 1.44 -13.58 23.65
CA ASN A 290 0.35 -13.31 22.72
C ASN A 290 -1.05 -13.30 23.35
N GLN A 291 -1.27 -14.05 24.43
CA GLN A 291 -2.60 -14.24 25.04
C GLN A 291 -2.73 -13.61 26.42
N VAL A 292 -1.63 -13.48 27.17
CA VAL A 292 -1.65 -12.89 28.52
C VAL A 292 -1.23 -11.43 28.45
N LEU A 293 -0.01 -11.14 27.97
CA LEU A 293 0.52 -9.79 27.91
C LEU A 293 -0.28 -8.95 26.92
N LYS A 294 -0.37 -9.37 25.65
CA LYS A 294 -1.24 -8.69 24.68
C LYS A 294 -2.70 -8.71 25.15
N GLY A 295 -3.22 -9.85 25.60
CA GLY A 295 -4.61 -9.96 26.04
C GLY A 295 -5.03 -8.96 27.15
N LEU A 296 -4.12 -8.64 28.07
CA LEU A 296 -4.37 -7.71 29.18
C LEU A 296 -4.00 -6.25 28.88
N TYR A 297 -3.33 -5.95 27.76
CA TYR A 297 -2.87 -4.58 27.48
C TYR A 297 -3.99 -3.54 27.39
N PRO A 298 -5.21 -3.83 26.86
CA PRO A 298 -6.26 -2.83 26.83
C PRO A 298 -6.68 -2.39 28.24
N LEU A 299 -6.66 -3.33 29.21
CA LEU A 299 -6.92 -3.03 30.61
C LEU A 299 -5.80 -2.17 31.21
N LEU A 300 -4.54 -2.54 30.97
CA LEU A 300 -3.39 -1.74 31.40
C LEU A 300 -3.47 -0.31 30.83
N MET A 301 -3.78 -0.16 29.54
CA MET A 301 -3.97 1.15 28.91
C MET A 301 -5.10 1.95 29.56
N ARG A 302 -6.25 1.32 29.83
CA ARG A 302 -7.39 1.97 30.49
C ARG A 302 -7.05 2.45 31.91
N MET A 303 -6.11 1.78 32.58
CA MET A 303 -5.68 2.07 33.95
C MET A 303 -4.55 3.13 34.00
N CYS A 304 -3.63 3.13 33.04
CA CYS A 304 -2.43 3.99 33.12
C CYS A 304 -2.44 5.19 32.16
N SER A 305 -3.31 5.21 31.14
CA SER A 305 -3.27 6.25 30.10
C SER A 305 -4.58 7.02 29.96
N THR A 306 -4.44 8.31 29.64
CA THR A 306 -5.56 9.21 29.28
C THR A 306 -5.86 9.19 27.78
N THR A 307 -4.98 8.57 26.98
CA THR A 307 -5.02 8.57 25.51
C THR A 307 -4.95 7.13 24.99
N TYR A 308 -5.58 6.89 23.84
CA TYR A 308 -5.51 5.59 23.17
C TYR A 308 -4.17 5.39 22.45
N TYR A 309 -3.58 4.20 22.61
CA TYR A 309 -2.40 3.75 21.88
C TYR A 309 -2.56 2.27 21.47
N GLU A 310 -2.09 1.94 20.27
CA GLU A 310 -2.10 0.55 19.77
C GLU A 310 -0.94 -0.27 20.34
N PHE A 311 -1.13 -1.59 20.42
CA PHE A 311 -0.06 -2.54 20.71
C PHE A 311 0.86 -2.68 19.47
N PRO A 312 2.20 -2.72 19.61
CA PRO A 312 2.99 -2.61 20.85
C PRO A 312 3.36 -1.16 21.21
N THR A 313 3.00 -0.17 20.38
CA THR A 313 3.36 1.26 20.54
C THR A 313 3.07 1.81 21.93
N TYR A 314 1.99 1.37 22.56
CA TYR A 314 1.63 1.74 23.93
C TYR A 314 2.79 1.59 24.94
N PHE A 315 3.49 0.45 24.91
CA PHE A 315 4.58 0.17 25.84
C PHE A 315 5.78 1.10 25.66
N THR A 316 5.97 1.65 24.46
CA THR A 316 7.05 2.61 24.18
C THR A 316 6.68 4.03 24.60
N LYS A 317 5.47 4.49 24.24
CA LYS A 317 5.02 5.87 24.48
C LYS A 317 4.63 6.15 25.93
N GLN A 318 4.30 5.10 26.70
CA GLN A 318 3.82 5.23 28.07
C GLN A 318 4.66 4.42 29.08
N ILE A 319 5.92 4.10 28.75
CA ILE A 319 6.80 3.30 29.63
C ILE A 319 6.88 3.86 31.05
N GLY A 320 7.00 5.19 31.20
CA GLY A 320 7.08 5.83 32.52
C GLY A 320 5.82 5.60 33.36
N GLN A 321 4.65 5.77 32.75
CA GLN A 321 3.35 5.56 33.41
C GLN A 321 3.13 4.09 33.77
N ILE A 322 3.51 3.17 32.87
CA ILE A 322 3.40 1.72 33.10
C ILE A 322 4.28 1.32 34.27
N LEU A 323 5.57 1.68 34.27
CA LEU A 323 6.51 1.35 35.34
C LEU A 323 6.08 1.91 36.70
N GLN A 324 5.58 3.15 36.71
CA GLN A 324 5.01 3.76 37.91
C GLN A 324 3.79 2.98 38.42
N PHE A 325 2.88 2.58 37.53
CA PHE A 325 1.67 1.84 37.90
C PHE A 325 1.99 0.46 38.48
N VAL A 326 2.91 -0.28 37.85
CA VAL A 326 3.30 -1.63 38.29
C VAL A 326 4.34 -1.65 39.42
N ASN A 327 4.84 -0.47 39.81
CA ASN A 327 5.87 -0.31 40.84
C ASN A 327 7.15 -1.11 40.53
N VAL A 328 7.66 -0.97 39.30
CA VAL A 328 8.91 -1.60 38.83
C VAL A 328 9.89 -0.50 38.42
N SER A 329 11.14 -0.60 38.84
CA SER A 329 12.18 0.36 38.47
C SER A 329 12.71 0.09 37.07
N LYS A 330 13.30 1.11 36.43
CA LYS A 330 14.00 0.94 35.14
C LYS A 330 15.16 -0.06 35.22
N TYR A 331 15.76 -0.21 36.40
CA TYR A 331 16.87 -1.13 36.64
C TYR A 331 16.45 -2.60 36.74
N ASP A 332 15.16 -2.86 36.97
CA ASP A 332 14.62 -4.21 37.06
C ASP A 332 14.25 -4.76 35.66
N LEU A 333 14.33 -3.93 34.62
CA LEU A 333 14.05 -4.32 33.25
C LEU A 333 15.25 -4.97 32.59
N LEU A 334 15.02 -6.16 32.03
CA LEU A 334 15.99 -6.80 31.14
C LEU A 334 15.86 -6.23 29.74
N LEU A 335 16.96 -5.68 29.24
CA LEU A 335 17.08 -5.12 27.91
C LEU A 335 18.03 -6.01 27.08
N PRO A 336 17.81 -6.14 25.76
CA PRO A 336 18.73 -6.87 24.90
C PRO A 336 20.15 -6.32 25.03
N GLU A 337 21.10 -7.19 25.34
CA GLU A 337 22.51 -6.80 25.35
C GLU A 337 22.92 -6.48 23.92
N LYS A 338 23.24 -5.20 23.67
CA LYS A 338 23.93 -4.82 22.44
C LYS A 338 25.28 -5.53 22.46
N LYS A 339 25.40 -6.68 21.80
CA LYS A 339 26.71 -7.22 21.42
C LYS A 339 27.44 -6.06 20.77
N LYS A 340 28.62 -5.68 21.30
CA LYS A 340 29.49 -4.64 20.74
C LYS A 340 29.96 -5.08 19.35
N LYS A 341 29.09 -4.96 18.35
CA LYS A 341 29.49 -4.70 16.98
C LYS A 341 29.82 -3.21 16.91
N SER A 342 30.92 -2.86 16.26
CA SER A 342 31.41 -1.48 16.19
C SER A 342 30.30 -0.57 15.63
N GLU A 343 30.21 0.65 16.14
CA GLU A 343 29.22 1.65 15.67
C GLU A 343 29.34 1.88 14.16
N GLU A 344 30.51 1.63 13.57
CA GLU A 344 30.75 1.69 12.13
C GLU A 344 30.11 0.54 11.33
N GLU A 345 29.99 -0.68 11.88
CA GLU A 345 29.31 -1.80 11.21
C GLU A 345 27.79 -1.68 11.33
N ILE A 346 27.29 -1.19 12.47
CA ILE A 346 25.86 -0.91 12.67
C ILE A 346 25.43 0.28 11.83
N GLN A 347 26.26 1.33 11.73
CA GLN A 347 26.00 2.43 10.81
C GLN A 347 26.11 1.97 9.36
N LYS A 348 27.07 1.10 8.98
CA LYS A 348 27.10 0.54 7.61
C LYS A 348 25.90 -0.36 7.30
N GLU A 349 25.45 -1.22 8.20
CA GLU A 349 24.26 -2.06 8.00
C GLU A 349 22.94 -1.27 8.09
N GLU A 350 22.81 -0.29 8.98
CA GLU A 350 21.63 0.59 9.06
C GLU A 350 21.61 1.63 7.96
N GLU A 351 22.76 2.12 7.50
CA GLU A 351 22.88 3.00 6.34
C GLU A 351 22.72 2.20 5.06
N GLU A 352 23.15 0.93 4.97
CA GLU A 352 22.77 0.03 3.89
C GLU A 352 21.29 -0.36 3.95
N ALA A 353 20.69 -0.53 5.13
CA ALA A 353 19.27 -0.86 5.27
C ALA A 353 18.37 0.37 5.06
N ARG A 354 18.80 1.58 5.47
CA ARG A 354 18.17 2.86 5.11
C ARG A 354 18.40 3.18 3.65
N LYS A 355 19.60 2.98 3.09
CA LYS A 355 19.85 3.09 1.63
C LYS A 355 19.00 2.08 0.87
N LYS A 356 18.88 0.82 1.30
CA LYS A 356 17.94 -0.14 0.71
C LYS A 356 16.49 0.30 0.89
N ALA A 357 16.08 0.84 2.04
CA ALA A 357 14.70 1.30 2.25
C ALA A 357 14.36 2.62 1.50
N GLU A 358 15.33 3.50 1.27
CA GLU A 358 15.21 4.75 0.52
C GLU A 358 15.42 4.54 -0.99
N GLU A 359 16.29 3.62 -1.41
CA GLU A 359 16.47 3.19 -2.81
C GLU A 359 15.17 2.62 -3.38
N HIS A 360 14.35 2.00 -2.55
CA HIS A 360 13.11 1.33 -2.96
C HIS A 360 11.86 2.23 -2.79
N ARG A 361 12.01 3.49 -2.37
CA ARG A 361 10.92 4.46 -2.48
C ARG A 361 10.94 5.07 -3.87
N HIS A 362 9.81 4.96 -4.57
CA HIS A 362 9.60 5.66 -5.83
C HIS A 362 9.82 7.16 -5.62
N ILE A 363 10.70 7.75 -6.43
CA ILE A 363 10.90 9.20 -6.53
C ILE A 363 10.37 9.61 -7.92
N PRO A 364 9.33 10.46 -8.01
CA PRO A 364 8.77 10.90 -9.27
C PRO A 364 9.84 11.47 -10.20
N GLY A 365 9.83 11.05 -11.47
CA GLY A 365 10.75 11.55 -12.49
C GLY A 365 12.17 10.96 -12.43
N LYS A 366 12.53 10.12 -11.45
CA LYS A 366 13.88 9.54 -11.41
C LYS A 366 14.08 8.52 -12.55
N LYS A 367 15.15 8.69 -13.33
CA LYS A 367 15.61 7.71 -14.33
C LYS A 367 16.30 6.54 -13.61
N ASP A 368 15.56 5.47 -13.35
CA ASP A 368 16.04 4.27 -12.68
C ASP A 368 16.19 3.08 -13.66
N GLU A 369 16.55 1.91 -13.14
CA GLU A 369 16.67 0.69 -13.94
C GLU A 369 15.33 0.24 -14.55
N LEU A 370 14.19 0.56 -13.89
CA LEU A 370 12.86 0.28 -14.42
C LEU A 370 12.58 1.10 -15.68
N VAL A 371 12.98 2.38 -15.72
CA VAL A 371 12.89 3.22 -16.92
C VAL A 371 13.73 2.62 -18.06
N THR A 372 14.97 2.25 -17.78
CA THR A 372 15.88 1.67 -18.80
C THR A 372 15.33 0.35 -19.33
N THR A 373 14.78 -0.49 -18.45
CA THR A 373 14.12 -1.74 -18.83
C THR A 373 12.84 -1.49 -19.61
N GLY A 374 12.06 -0.47 -19.23
CA GLY A 374 10.85 -0.04 -19.92
C GLY A 374 11.12 0.47 -21.33
N LEU A 375 12.16 1.27 -21.55
CA LEU A 375 12.56 1.72 -22.89
C LEU A 375 12.97 0.53 -23.76
N ARG A 376 13.75 -0.42 -23.22
CA ARG A 376 14.10 -1.66 -23.94
C ARG A 376 12.88 -2.51 -24.26
N LEU A 377 11.93 -2.60 -23.34
CA LEU A 377 10.68 -3.32 -23.55
C LEU A 377 9.83 -2.66 -24.64
N LEU A 378 9.74 -1.32 -24.63
CA LEU A 378 9.06 -0.55 -25.66
C LEU A 378 9.72 -0.74 -27.03
N GLU A 379 11.04 -0.77 -27.11
CA GLU A 379 11.77 -1.08 -28.36
C GLU A 379 11.52 -2.52 -28.82
N GLN A 380 11.44 -3.48 -27.90
CA GLN A 380 11.13 -4.87 -28.24
C GLN A 380 9.67 -5.03 -28.71
N LEU A 381 8.75 -4.32 -28.07
CA LEU A 381 7.34 -4.30 -28.46
C LEU A 381 7.14 -3.54 -29.76
N PHE A 382 7.87 -2.46 -30.00
CA PHE A 382 7.74 -1.56 -31.15
C PHE A 382 9.12 -1.25 -31.75
N PRO A 383 9.72 -2.20 -32.49
CA PRO A 383 11.06 -2.00 -33.03
C PRO A 383 11.07 -0.87 -34.05
N ASP A 384 12.17 -0.10 -34.05
CA ASP A 384 12.42 1.05 -34.92
C ASP A 384 11.39 2.18 -34.77
N ALA A 385 10.70 2.23 -33.63
CA ALA A 385 9.81 3.34 -33.28
C ALA A 385 10.58 4.54 -32.70
N GLY A 386 11.82 4.34 -32.23
CA GLY A 386 12.69 5.39 -31.71
C GLY A 386 12.67 5.55 -30.18
N PHE A 387 12.09 4.61 -29.42
CA PHE A 387 12.08 4.68 -27.95
C PHE A 387 13.48 4.64 -27.33
N SER A 388 14.44 4.00 -28.00
CA SER A 388 15.83 3.99 -27.54
C SER A 388 16.57 5.32 -27.74
N HIS A 389 16.04 6.21 -28.58
CA HIS A 389 16.67 7.47 -29.00
C HIS A 389 15.68 8.65 -28.90
N LEU A 390 15.01 8.79 -27.76
CA LEU A 390 14.01 9.86 -27.55
C LEU A 390 14.62 11.26 -27.56
N GLU A 391 15.93 11.39 -27.32
CA GLU A 391 16.71 12.61 -27.45
C GLU A 391 16.71 13.20 -28.87
N ASP A 392 16.53 12.35 -29.89
CA ASP A 392 16.51 12.77 -31.30
C ASP A 392 15.12 13.24 -31.75
N HIS A 393 14.15 13.26 -30.83
CA HIS A 393 12.75 13.61 -31.10
C HIS A 393 12.13 12.83 -32.28
N PRO A 394 12.12 11.48 -32.20
CA PRO A 394 11.58 10.64 -33.26
C PRO A 394 10.09 10.93 -33.47
N ASP A 395 9.69 11.02 -34.74
CA ASP A 395 8.29 11.23 -35.08
C ASP A 395 7.49 9.96 -34.84
N MET A 396 6.68 9.98 -33.79
CA MET A 396 5.88 8.84 -33.40
C MET A 396 4.65 8.63 -34.31
N PHE A 397 4.21 9.66 -35.04
CA PHE A 397 2.99 9.59 -35.85
C PHE A 397 3.07 8.53 -36.97
N PRO A 398 4.08 8.55 -37.87
CA PRO A 398 4.22 7.58 -38.95
C PRO A 398 4.18 6.12 -38.50
N TYR A 399 4.76 5.83 -37.32
CA TYR A 399 4.85 4.48 -36.81
C TYR A 399 3.53 4.02 -36.18
N PHE A 400 2.93 4.86 -35.32
CA PHE A 400 1.80 4.45 -34.49
C PHE A 400 0.43 4.69 -35.11
N GLN A 401 0.31 5.55 -36.14
CA GLN A 401 -0.98 5.82 -36.78
C GLN A 401 -1.66 4.56 -37.37
N PRO A 402 -0.96 3.62 -38.05
CA PRO A 402 -1.57 2.38 -38.54
C PRO A 402 -2.02 1.43 -37.44
N LEU A 403 -1.31 1.48 -36.31
CA LEU A 403 -1.55 0.58 -35.19
C LEU A 403 -2.76 1.04 -34.37
N TYR A 404 -2.87 2.34 -34.09
CA TYR A 404 -3.85 2.88 -33.17
C TYR A 404 -4.93 3.75 -33.80
N ARG A 405 -4.74 4.21 -35.03
CA ARG A 405 -5.68 5.09 -35.77
C ARG A 405 -6.09 6.31 -34.93
N PHE A 406 -5.11 7.13 -34.54
CA PHE A 406 -5.40 8.34 -33.78
C PHE A 406 -6.29 9.29 -34.58
N SER A 407 -7.15 10.02 -33.86
CA SER A 407 -7.95 11.10 -34.44
C SER A 407 -7.08 12.25 -34.92
N GLU A 408 -7.66 13.09 -35.77
CA GLU A 408 -7.01 14.34 -36.21
C GLU A 408 -6.56 15.19 -35.01
N GLY A 409 -5.42 15.84 -35.17
CA GLY A 409 -4.70 16.57 -34.11
C GLY A 409 -3.41 15.86 -33.70
N PHE A 410 -3.38 14.52 -33.67
CA PHE A 410 -2.13 13.79 -33.39
C PHE A 410 -1.11 13.89 -34.54
N ASN A 411 -1.58 13.82 -35.79
CA ASN A 411 -0.81 14.05 -37.01
C ASN A 411 -0.17 15.44 -37.08
N MET A 412 -0.80 16.41 -36.44
CA MET A 412 -0.46 17.83 -36.47
C MET A 412 0.56 18.24 -35.40
N LEU A 413 0.84 17.37 -34.43
CA LEU A 413 1.86 17.65 -33.41
C LEU A 413 3.26 17.64 -34.01
N ASN A 414 4.09 18.56 -33.56
CA ASN A 414 5.51 18.53 -33.87
C ASN A 414 6.18 17.30 -33.25
N PRO A 415 7.09 16.59 -33.95
CA PRO A 415 7.89 15.51 -33.37
C PRO A 415 8.70 15.94 -32.14
N GLY A 416 9.14 17.20 -32.11
CA GLY A 416 9.83 17.79 -30.97
C GLY A 416 8.94 18.06 -29.76
N ASN A 417 7.61 18.02 -29.90
CA ASN A 417 6.68 18.25 -28.81
C ASN A 417 6.53 17.00 -27.95
N GLY A 418 6.90 17.10 -26.66
CA GLY A 418 6.85 15.98 -25.72
C GLY A 418 5.45 15.38 -25.50
N VAL A 419 4.38 16.08 -25.89
CA VAL A 419 3.01 15.53 -25.89
C VAL A 419 2.87 14.36 -26.86
N GLN A 420 3.59 14.34 -27.99
CA GLN A 420 3.46 13.28 -28.99
C GLN A 420 3.83 11.91 -28.39
N VAL A 421 5.00 11.82 -27.74
CA VAL A 421 5.45 10.62 -27.01
C VAL A 421 4.50 10.30 -25.86
N THR A 422 4.02 11.32 -25.14
CA THR A 422 3.07 11.15 -24.02
C THR A 422 1.78 10.46 -24.47
N ILE A 423 1.15 10.90 -25.57
CA ILE A 423 -0.09 10.30 -26.07
C ILE A 423 0.11 8.84 -26.49
N VAL A 424 1.25 8.51 -27.10
CA VAL A 424 1.58 7.12 -27.46
C VAL A 424 1.73 6.25 -26.21
N LEU A 425 2.47 6.72 -25.21
CA LEU A 425 2.62 5.99 -23.94
C LEU A 425 1.28 5.83 -23.23
N LEU A 426 0.44 6.86 -23.22
CA LEU A 426 -0.92 6.77 -22.67
C LEU A 426 -1.74 5.68 -23.37
N LYS A 427 -1.65 5.57 -24.70
CA LYS A 427 -2.43 4.58 -25.45
C LYS A 427 -1.91 3.15 -25.26
N ILE A 428 -0.60 2.98 -25.18
CA ILE A 428 0.03 1.69 -24.82
C ILE A 428 -0.40 1.25 -23.41
N LEU A 429 -0.41 2.18 -22.46
CA LEU A 429 -0.83 1.90 -21.09
C LEU A 429 -2.33 1.63 -20.98
N ASP A 430 -3.16 2.32 -21.76
CA ASP A 430 -4.59 2.03 -21.88
C ASP A 430 -4.82 0.59 -22.34
N ASP A 431 -4.12 0.14 -23.39
CA ASP A 431 -4.15 -1.25 -23.87
C ASP A 431 -3.74 -2.25 -22.78
N LEU A 432 -2.70 -1.96 -21.99
CA LEU A 432 -2.29 -2.81 -20.87
C LEU A 432 -3.33 -2.85 -19.75
N PHE A 433 -3.94 -1.71 -19.44
CA PHE A 433 -4.96 -1.61 -18.40
C PHE A 433 -6.22 -2.41 -18.73
N HIS A 434 -6.55 -2.60 -20.01
CA HIS A 434 -7.61 -3.55 -20.39
C HIS A 434 -7.34 -4.96 -19.87
N GLY A 435 -6.10 -5.44 -19.94
CA GLY A 435 -5.73 -6.73 -19.33
C GLY A 435 -5.66 -6.67 -17.81
N CYS A 436 -5.15 -5.58 -17.24
CA CYS A 436 -5.06 -5.43 -15.78
C CYS A 436 -6.43 -5.38 -15.10
N ARG A 437 -7.50 -4.96 -15.79
CA ARG A 437 -8.86 -4.95 -15.23
C ARG A 437 -9.37 -6.34 -14.84
N ASN A 438 -8.85 -7.39 -15.47
CA ASN A 438 -9.16 -8.80 -15.13
C ASN A 438 -8.34 -9.33 -13.94
N ILE A 439 -7.48 -8.51 -13.34
CA ILE A 439 -6.72 -8.84 -12.14
C ILE A 439 -7.53 -8.46 -10.89
N ASN A 440 -7.63 -9.41 -9.96
CA ASN A 440 -8.32 -9.23 -8.68
C ASN A 440 -7.42 -8.48 -7.69
N PHE A 441 -7.43 -7.15 -7.78
CA PHE A 441 -6.72 -6.26 -6.87
C PHE A 441 -7.42 -6.17 -5.50
N ASN A 442 -6.71 -6.54 -4.43
CA ASN A 442 -7.17 -6.39 -3.05
C ASN A 442 -6.33 -5.35 -2.29
N ILE A 443 -6.27 -4.13 -2.85
CA ILE A 443 -5.45 -3.04 -2.33
C ILE A 443 -5.93 -2.54 -0.96
N LYS A 444 -7.24 -2.60 -0.69
CA LYS A 444 -7.83 -2.14 0.59
C LYS A 444 -7.49 -3.03 1.79
N ALA A 445 -7.16 -4.31 1.56
CA ALA A 445 -6.70 -5.20 2.62
C ALA A 445 -5.24 -4.92 3.03
N ASP A 446 -4.55 -4.05 2.30
CA ASP A 446 -3.19 -3.63 2.60
C ASP A 446 -3.18 -2.26 3.30
N GLU A 447 -2.64 -2.17 4.51
CA GLU A 447 -2.60 -0.91 5.26
C GLU A 447 -1.76 0.18 4.57
N LYS A 448 -0.70 -0.18 3.84
CA LYS A 448 0.20 0.78 3.17
C LYS A 448 -0.41 1.30 1.87
N LEU A 449 -0.93 0.39 1.06
CA LEU A 449 -1.53 0.76 -0.23
C LEU A 449 -2.96 1.31 -0.06
N GLY A 450 -3.70 0.83 0.93
CA GLY A 450 -5.04 1.32 1.28
C GLY A 450 -5.05 2.72 1.89
N ALA A 451 -3.91 3.20 2.41
CA ALA A 451 -3.75 4.56 2.90
C ALA A 451 -3.47 5.59 1.79
N LEU A 452 -3.21 5.16 0.56
CA LEU A 452 -3.00 6.06 -0.56
C LEU A 452 -4.30 6.82 -0.91
N PRO A 453 -4.21 8.07 -1.38
CA PRO A 453 -5.38 8.94 -1.55
C PRO A 453 -6.31 8.54 -2.70
N ASP A 454 -5.90 7.55 -3.49
CA ASP A 454 -6.48 7.21 -4.77
C ASP A 454 -6.69 5.69 -4.91
N SER A 455 -7.44 5.27 -5.93
CA SER A 455 -7.80 3.88 -6.18
C SER A 455 -7.30 3.40 -7.53
N ILE A 456 -6.66 2.22 -7.56
CA ILE A 456 -6.12 1.65 -8.80
C ILE A 456 -7.19 1.38 -9.85
N THR A 457 -8.37 0.90 -9.43
CA THR A 457 -9.49 0.66 -10.34
C THR A 457 -10.05 1.95 -10.90
N GLY A 458 -10.14 3.00 -10.08
CA GLY A 458 -10.52 4.35 -10.52
C GLY A 458 -9.50 4.96 -11.50
N ALA A 459 -8.20 4.85 -11.18
CA ALA A 459 -7.14 5.36 -12.04
C ALA A 459 -7.12 4.67 -13.41
N MET A 460 -7.31 3.35 -13.46
CA MET A 460 -7.42 2.59 -14.72
C MET A 460 -8.73 2.88 -15.49
N ALA A 461 -9.83 3.20 -14.78
CA ALA A 461 -11.11 3.56 -15.42
C ALA A 461 -11.06 4.94 -16.07
N ASP A 462 -10.42 5.92 -15.40
CA ASP A 462 -10.31 7.29 -15.90
C ASP A 462 -9.26 7.44 -17.02
N TRP A 463 -8.40 6.44 -17.21
CA TRP A 463 -7.19 6.58 -18.02
C TRP A 463 -7.44 6.95 -19.49
N SER A 464 -8.47 6.38 -20.11
CA SER A 464 -8.80 6.67 -21.52
C SER A 464 -9.21 8.14 -21.73
N PHE A 465 -9.74 8.81 -20.70
CA PHE A 465 -10.18 10.20 -20.80
C PHE A 465 -9.03 11.20 -20.97
N TYR A 466 -7.80 10.84 -20.56
CA TYR A 466 -6.62 11.66 -20.87
C TYR A 466 -6.41 11.77 -22.37
N ILE A 467 -6.83 10.78 -23.16
CA ILE A 467 -6.78 10.86 -24.63
C ILE A 467 -8.12 11.38 -25.17
N GLU A 468 -9.24 10.76 -24.80
CA GLU A 468 -10.53 11.04 -25.45
C GLU A 468 -11.09 12.43 -25.15
N ASP A 469 -10.96 12.90 -23.91
CA ASP A 469 -11.53 14.19 -23.50
C ASP A 469 -10.46 15.28 -23.52
N LEU A 470 -9.32 15.03 -22.88
CA LEU A 470 -8.27 16.04 -22.74
C LEU A 470 -7.44 16.22 -24.02
N PHE A 471 -7.14 15.15 -24.76
CA PHE A 471 -6.35 15.27 -25.98
C PHE A 471 -7.25 15.62 -27.14
N TYR A 472 -8.11 14.72 -27.61
CA TYR A 472 -8.87 14.94 -28.84
C TYR A 472 -9.75 16.19 -28.79
N LYS A 473 -10.64 16.29 -27.78
CA LYS A 473 -11.62 17.40 -27.72
C LYS A 473 -11.05 18.72 -27.22
N LYS A 474 -10.07 18.67 -26.32
CA LYS A 474 -9.56 19.88 -25.65
C LYS A 474 -8.24 20.39 -26.19
N LEU A 475 -7.40 19.56 -26.80
CA LEU A 475 -6.11 19.99 -27.37
C LEU A 475 -6.07 19.83 -28.89
N GLY A 476 -6.49 18.68 -29.40
CA GLY A 476 -6.51 18.34 -30.82
C GLY A 476 -7.39 19.27 -31.64
N ASP A 477 -8.62 19.54 -31.17
CA ASP A 477 -9.53 20.49 -31.82
C ASP A 477 -8.91 21.90 -31.91
N TYR A 478 -8.29 22.40 -30.83
CA TYR A 478 -7.60 23.70 -30.82
C TYR A 478 -6.40 23.72 -31.76
N LEU A 479 -5.62 22.64 -31.81
CA LEU A 479 -4.48 22.53 -32.71
C LEU A 479 -4.92 22.53 -34.17
N LYS A 480 -6.01 21.82 -34.48
CA LYS A 480 -6.61 21.79 -35.82
C LYS A 480 -7.11 23.17 -36.23
N GLU A 481 -7.86 23.85 -35.37
CA GLU A 481 -8.34 25.21 -35.63
C GLU A 481 -7.17 26.18 -35.86
N PHE A 482 -6.13 26.11 -35.01
CA PHE A 482 -4.94 26.92 -35.14
C PHE A 482 -4.22 26.69 -36.47
N MET A 483 -3.99 25.43 -36.85
CA MET A 483 -3.29 25.09 -38.10
C MET A 483 -4.09 25.48 -39.35
N ASN A 484 -5.41 25.32 -39.34
CA ASN A 484 -6.26 25.76 -40.45
C ASN A 484 -6.25 27.29 -40.60
N ALA A 485 -6.28 28.02 -39.49
CA ALA A 485 -6.18 29.48 -39.49
C ALA A 485 -4.81 29.95 -39.98
N LEU A 486 -3.72 29.31 -39.52
CA LEU A 486 -2.36 29.59 -39.95
C LEU A 486 -2.16 29.32 -41.45
N TYR A 487 -2.72 28.22 -41.97
CA TYR A 487 -2.66 27.89 -43.39
C TYR A 487 -3.39 28.93 -44.26
N SER A 488 -4.49 29.49 -43.74
CA SER A 488 -5.28 30.51 -44.44
C SER A 488 -4.69 31.92 -44.32
N GLN A 489 -4.03 32.22 -43.19
CA GLN A 489 -3.51 33.54 -42.84
C GLN A 489 -2.12 33.40 -42.17
N ALA A 490 -1.06 33.70 -42.91
CA ALA A 490 0.32 33.53 -42.43
C ALA A 490 0.66 34.42 -41.22
N ASP A 491 0.01 35.58 -41.08
CA ASP A 491 0.18 36.52 -39.98
C ASP A 491 -0.68 36.19 -38.74
N TYR A 492 -1.52 35.15 -38.82
CA TYR A 492 -2.42 34.73 -37.74
C TYR A 492 -1.76 34.62 -36.35
N PRO A 493 -0.56 34.01 -36.18
CA PRO A 493 0.12 33.90 -34.89
C PRO A 493 0.42 35.26 -34.23
N SER A 494 0.55 36.32 -35.02
CA SER A 494 0.86 37.67 -34.55
C SER A 494 -0.38 38.44 -34.07
N THR A 495 -1.57 38.02 -34.51
CA THR A 495 -2.85 38.62 -34.14
C THR A 495 -3.19 38.37 -32.66
N ASN A 496 -4.06 39.18 -32.07
CA ASN A 496 -4.49 38.99 -30.68
C ASN A 496 -5.17 37.62 -30.47
N TYR A 497 -5.99 37.19 -31.43
CA TYR A 497 -6.71 35.91 -31.37
C TYR A 497 -5.76 34.71 -31.57
N GLY A 498 -4.78 34.82 -32.48
CA GLY A 498 -3.73 33.82 -32.63
C GLY A 498 -2.87 33.67 -31.38
N LYS A 499 -2.45 34.80 -30.76
CA LYS A 499 -1.72 34.79 -29.47
C LYS A 499 -2.53 34.15 -28.36
N GLU A 500 -3.83 34.41 -28.28
CA GLU A 500 -4.73 33.78 -27.31
C GLU A 500 -4.86 32.26 -27.55
N THR A 501 -4.97 31.84 -28.80
CA THR A 501 -5.03 30.42 -29.18
C THR A 501 -3.73 29.69 -28.79
N ILE A 502 -2.57 30.26 -29.13
CA ILE A 502 -1.26 29.71 -28.74
C ILE A 502 -1.16 29.63 -27.22
N ASN A 503 -1.51 30.69 -26.50
CA ASN A 503 -1.48 30.70 -25.04
C ASN A 503 -2.37 29.58 -24.46
N ASN A 504 -3.57 29.38 -25.01
CA ASN A 504 -4.48 28.30 -24.59
C ASN A 504 -3.89 26.91 -24.85
N VAL A 505 -3.27 26.68 -26.01
CA VAL A 505 -2.60 25.41 -26.33
C VAL A 505 -1.48 25.13 -25.32
N LEU A 506 -0.55 26.07 -25.15
CA LEU A 506 0.61 25.90 -24.24
C LEU A 506 0.19 25.65 -22.79
N TRP A 507 -0.82 26.37 -22.29
CA TRP A 507 -1.34 26.14 -20.94
C TRP A 507 -2.06 24.79 -20.81
N ARG A 508 -2.76 24.33 -21.84
CA ARG A 508 -3.41 23.00 -21.84
C ARG A 508 -2.39 21.87 -21.88
N GLU A 509 -1.36 21.98 -22.72
CA GLU A 509 -0.23 21.04 -22.71
C GLU A 509 0.39 20.95 -21.32
N LYS A 510 0.65 22.11 -20.70
CA LYS A 510 1.20 22.18 -19.35
C LYS A 510 0.29 21.57 -18.28
N PHE A 511 -1.01 21.89 -18.31
CA PHE A 511 -1.95 21.43 -17.29
C PHE A 511 -2.30 19.95 -17.42
N TYR A 512 -2.37 19.43 -18.64
CA TYR A 512 -2.88 18.09 -18.89
C TYR A 512 -1.78 17.04 -19.00
N TYR A 513 -0.60 17.39 -19.53
CA TYR A 513 0.44 16.41 -19.87
C TYR A 513 1.83 16.73 -19.32
N LEU A 514 2.29 17.97 -19.49
CA LEU A 514 3.69 18.37 -19.31
C LEU A 514 3.83 19.40 -18.17
N PRO A 515 3.76 19.00 -16.89
CA PRO A 515 3.70 19.92 -15.76
C PRO A 515 4.92 20.87 -15.66
N ASN A 516 6.08 20.43 -16.14
CA ASN A 516 7.32 21.20 -16.11
C ASN A 516 7.53 22.08 -17.35
N LEU A 517 6.58 22.15 -18.28
CA LEU A 517 6.70 22.92 -19.51
C LEU A 517 6.91 24.41 -19.18
N GLN A 518 7.99 24.99 -19.69
CA GLN A 518 8.31 26.40 -19.52
C GLN A 518 8.11 27.12 -20.86
N PHE A 519 7.42 28.25 -20.83
CA PHE A 519 7.17 29.07 -22.01
C PHE A 519 6.94 30.53 -21.61
N ASN A 520 7.22 31.43 -22.54
CA ASN A 520 6.86 32.83 -22.42
C ASN A 520 5.40 32.99 -22.84
N ALA A 521 4.51 33.27 -21.88
CA ALA A 521 3.07 33.38 -22.15
C ALA A 521 2.79 34.49 -23.18
N PRO A 522 2.17 34.18 -24.34
CA PRO A 522 1.86 35.18 -25.36
C PRO A 522 0.87 36.25 -24.89
N THR A 523 0.06 35.94 -23.87
CA THR A 523 -0.89 36.86 -23.26
C THR A 523 -0.69 36.88 -21.73
N LEU A 524 -1.13 37.98 -21.10
CA LEU A 524 -1.10 38.13 -19.64
C LEU A 524 -2.16 37.25 -18.93
N THR A 525 -3.16 36.78 -19.67
CA THR A 525 -4.28 36.01 -19.14
C THR A 525 -3.92 34.52 -19.07
N LYS A 526 -3.81 34.00 -17.84
CA LYS A 526 -3.68 32.57 -17.61
C LYS A 526 -5.07 31.90 -17.67
N PRO A 527 -5.33 30.95 -18.59
CA PRO A 527 -6.58 30.23 -18.63
C PRO A 527 -6.73 29.37 -17.37
N ARG A 528 -7.98 29.20 -16.93
CA ARG A 528 -8.31 28.36 -15.78
C ARG A 528 -8.25 26.90 -16.20
N ASN A 529 -7.60 26.04 -15.41
CA ASN A 529 -7.73 24.61 -15.56
C ASN A 529 -9.13 24.17 -15.08
N ASP A 530 -9.95 23.71 -16.02
CA ASP A 530 -11.32 23.23 -15.83
C ASP A 530 -11.43 21.70 -15.84
N SER A 531 -10.30 20.98 -15.89
CA SER A 531 -10.29 19.52 -15.90
C SER A 531 -10.93 18.98 -14.62
N LYS A 532 -11.87 18.06 -14.81
CA LYS A 532 -12.47 17.27 -13.71
C LYS A 532 -11.61 16.06 -13.33
N TYR A 533 -10.61 15.73 -14.14
CA TYR A 533 -9.72 14.59 -13.93
C TYR A 533 -8.51 15.03 -13.09
N GLU A 534 -8.04 14.11 -12.24
CA GLU A 534 -6.79 14.30 -11.51
C GLU A 534 -5.64 14.57 -12.51
N PRO A 535 -4.65 15.41 -12.19
CA PRO A 535 -3.53 15.64 -13.09
C PRO A 535 -2.80 14.35 -13.45
N LEU A 536 -2.44 14.19 -14.73
CA LEU A 536 -1.80 12.96 -15.24
C LEU A 536 -0.52 12.61 -14.47
N TYR A 537 0.26 13.62 -14.11
CA TYR A 537 1.51 13.45 -13.39
C TYR A 537 1.32 12.85 -11.99
N ASN A 538 0.25 13.24 -11.27
CA ASN A 538 -0.14 12.63 -9.99
C ASN A 538 -0.65 11.21 -10.17
N ARG A 539 -1.49 10.95 -11.20
CA ARG A 539 -1.98 9.60 -11.48
C ARG A 539 -0.85 8.65 -11.82
N THR A 540 0.09 9.09 -12.63
CA THR A 540 1.23 8.27 -13.05
C THR A 540 2.12 7.90 -11.85
N ASP A 541 2.42 8.87 -10.98
CA ASP A 541 3.14 8.63 -9.72
C ASP A 541 2.40 7.63 -8.81
N TYR A 542 1.09 7.81 -8.64
CA TYR A 542 0.26 6.89 -7.85
C TYR A 542 0.33 5.46 -8.39
N ILE A 543 0.08 5.26 -9.69
CA ILE A 543 0.08 3.90 -10.27
C ILE A 543 1.49 3.31 -10.20
N ARG A 544 2.54 4.09 -10.51
CA ARG A 544 3.93 3.64 -10.38
C ARG A 544 4.23 3.16 -8.98
N THR A 545 3.83 3.92 -7.97
CA THR A 545 4.02 3.58 -6.55
C THR A 545 3.32 2.26 -6.21
N VAL A 546 2.05 2.11 -6.57
CA VAL A 546 1.29 0.87 -6.32
C VAL A 546 1.95 -0.32 -7.02
N PHE A 547 2.22 -0.20 -8.32
CA PHE A 547 2.77 -1.28 -9.12
C PHE A 547 4.20 -1.64 -8.72
N THR A 548 5.00 -0.69 -8.21
CA THR A 548 6.34 -0.96 -7.66
C THR A 548 6.24 -1.87 -6.42
N VAL A 549 5.31 -1.56 -5.51
CA VAL A 549 5.08 -2.39 -4.32
C VAL A 549 4.58 -3.78 -4.71
N LEU A 550 3.65 -3.87 -5.66
CA LEU A 550 3.13 -5.15 -6.13
C LEU A 550 4.22 -5.96 -6.85
N GLY A 551 4.99 -5.34 -7.75
CA GLY A 551 6.09 -5.97 -8.49
C GLY A 551 7.12 -6.60 -7.56
N ARG A 552 7.55 -5.87 -6.52
CA ARG A 552 8.48 -6.39 -5.51
C ARG A 552 7.92 -7.62 -4.79
N ARG A 553 6.67 -7.57 -4.35
CA ARG A 553 6.03 -8.70 -3.67
C ARG A 553 5.83 -9.90 -4.58
N ILE A 554 5.56 -9.66 -5.85
CA ILE A 554 5.50 -10.71 -6.87
C ILE A 554 6.89 -11.37 -6.97
N ASP A 555 7.98 -10.62 -7.04
CA ASP A 555 9.34 -11.16 -7.07
C ASP A 555 9.68 -11.98 -5.82
N GLU A 556 9.37 -11.45 -4.63
CA GLU A 556 9.57 -12.14 -3.35
C GLU A 556 8.84 -13.50 -3.28
N ASN A 557 7.72 -13.64 -4.00
CA ASN A 557 6.86 -14.82 -3.95
C ASN A 557 6.89 -15.69 -5.22
N ALA A 558 7.66 -15.30 -6.25
CA ALA A 558 7.68 -15.95 -7.56
C ALA A 558 8.24 -17.38 -7.53
N ALA A 559 9.31 -17.62 -6.77
CA ALA A 559 9.98 -18.92 -6.73
C ALA A 559 9.05 -20.06 -6.28
N SER A 560 8.15 -19.77 -5.33
CA SER A 560 7.20 -20.74 -4.78
C SER A 560 5.75 -20.49 -5.18
N LYS A 561 5.48 -19.54 -6.08
CA LYS A 561 4.13 -19.08 -6.47
C LYS A 561 3.19 -18.88 -5.27
N LYS A 562 3.70 -18.22 -4.22
CA LYS A 562 2.93 -17.97 -2.98
C LYS A 562 1.89 -16.86 -3.19
N PRO A 563 0.83 -16.79 -2.36
CA PRO A 563 -0.11 -15.67 -2.39
C PRO A 563 0.61 -14.33 -2.24
N VAL A 564 0.19 -13.33 -3.02
CA VAL A 564 0.79 -11.98 -3.03
C VAL A 564 -0.19 -11.00 -2.39
N LEU A 565 0.24 -10.30 -1.32
CA LEU A 565 -0.60 -9.29 -0.69
C LEU A 565 -0.90 -8.15 -1.67
N GLY A 566 -2.19 -7.89 -1.92
CA GLY A 566 -2.68 -6.87 -2.84
C GLY A 566 -3.17 -7.40 -4.20
N VAL A 567 -2.86 -8.66 -4.56
CA VAL A 567 -3.32 -9.32 -5.80
C VAL A 567 -3.72 -10.75 -5.51
N MET A 568 -4.99 -11.11 -5.75
CA MET A 568 -5.51 -12.44 -5.40
C MET A 568 -5.14 -13.52 -6.43
N ASN A 569 -5.01 -13.16 -7.70
CA ASN A 569 -4.75 -14.08 -8.83
C ASN A 569 -3.45 -13.75 -9.60
N PRO A 570 -2.29 -13.58 -8.95
CA PRO A 570 -1.07 -13.13 -9.63
C PRO A 570 -0.46 -14.19 -10.56
N TRP A 571 -0.69 -15.48 -10.28
CA TRP A 571 -0.09 -16.58 -11.04
C TRP A 571 -0.98 -17.12 -12.15
N ASP A 572 -2.22 -16.63 -12.22
CA ASP A 572 -3.15 -16.98 -13.27
C ASP A 572 -2.72 -16.36 -14.58
N ARG A 573 -3.18 -16.96 -15.67
CA ARG A 573 -2.92 -16.45 -17.01
C ARG A 573 -3.60 -15.10 -17.19
N TYR A 574 -2.92 -14.13 -17.79
CA TYR A 574 -3.57 -12.87 -18.10
C TYR A 574 -4.63 -13.05 -19.18
N GLU A 575 -5.68 -12.24 -19.11
CA GLU A 575 -6.78 -12.27 -20.05
C GLU A 575 -7.08 -10.85 -20.54
N PHE A 576 -7.28 -10.72 -21.85
CA PHE A 576 -7.74 -9.49 -22.49
C PHE A 576 -9.10 -9.77 -23.12
N ASP A 577 -10.13 -9.05 -22.69
CA ASP A 577 -11.49 -9.24 -23.21
C ASP A 577 -11.56 -9.04 -24.73
N ILE A 578 -10.75 -8.10 -25.23
CA ILE A 578 -10.63 -7.75 -26.65
C ILE A 578 -9.14 -7.74 -27.03
N PRO A 579 -8.72 -8.50 -28.06
CA PRO A 579 -7.35 -8.47 -28.56
C PRO A 579 -6.98 -7.10 -29.16
N ASN A 580 -6.18 -6.33 -28.42
CA ASN A 580 -5.58 -5.06 -28.83
C ASN A 580 -4.14 -5.23 -29.39
N VAL A 581 -3.45 -4.13 -29.68
CA VAL A 581 -2.09 -4.16 -30.27
C VAL A 581 -1.10 -4.80 -29.30
N ILE A 582 -1.17 -4.41 -28.03
CA ILE A 582 -0.25 -4.89 -27.00
C ILE A 582 -0.47 -6.37 -26.68
N SER A 583 -1.70 -6.80 -26.45
CA SER A 583 -2.03 -8.21 -26.14
C SER A 583 -1.49 -9.16 -27.19
N LYS A 584 -1.67 -8.87 -28.49
CA LYS A 584 -1.12 -9.67 -29.59
C LYS A 584 0.40 -9.78 -29.54
N ARG A 585 1.09 -8.69 -29.20
CA ARG A 585 2.57 -8.66 -29.11
C ARG A 585 3.06 -9.36 -27.83
N LEU A 586 2.40 -9.16 -26.70
CA LEU A 586 2.70 -9.86 -25.44
C LEU A 586 2.44 -11.36 -25.54
N ASP A 587 1.39 -11.79 -26.22
CA ASP A 587 1.08 -13.22 -26.44
C ASP A 587 2.23 -13.94 -27.12
N VAL A 588 2.85 -13.27 -28.11
CA VAL A 588 4.01 -13.78 -28.84
C VAL A 588 5.26 -13.79 -27.95
N LEU A 589 5.53 -12.69 -27.21
CA LEU A 589 6.72 -12.57 -26.37
C LEU A 589 6.73 -13.49 -25.15
N LEU A 590 5.57 -13.65 -24.50
CA LEU A 590 5.40 -14.43 -23.28
C LEU A 590 4.92 -15.86 -23.53
N GLY A 591 4.67 -16.20 -24.80
CA GLY A 591 4.25 -17.54 -25.20
C GLY A 591 2.88 -17.92 -24.66
N ALA A 592 1.92 -17.00 -24.70
CA ALA A 592 0.57 -17.26 -24.23
C ALA A 592 -0.08 -18.43 -24.98
N LYS A 593 0.17 -18.57 -26.28
CA LYS A 593 -0.37 -19.68 -27.10
C LYS A 593 0.24 -21.06 -26.83
N ARG A 594 1.15 -21.21 -25.86
CA ARG A 594 1.67 -22.52 -25.44
C ARG A 594 0.76 -23.09 -24.36
N ASP A 595 0.34 -24.36 -24.52
CA ASP A 595 -0.52 -25.07 -23.56
C ASP A 595 0.22 -25.57 -22.31
N ASP A 596 1.52 -25.27 -22.20
CA ASP A 596 2.34 -25.68 -21.08
C ASP A 596 2.03 -24.86 -19.80
N LYS A 597 1.96 -25.55 -18.65
CA LYS A 597 1.81 -24.95 -17.30
C LYS A 597 2.97 -24.01 -16.90
N THR A 598 3.98 -23.86 -17.76
CA THR A 598 5.17 -23.00 -17.60
C THR A 598 5.14 -21.76 -18.49
N THR A 599 3.98 -21.37 -19.03
CA THR A 599 3.86 -20.10 -19.78
C THR A 599 4.23 -18.90 -18.90
N ALA A 600 4.92 -17.92 -19.50
CA ALA A 600 5.24 -16.66 -18.86
C ALA A 600 4.08 -15.66 -18.95
N ALA A 601 2.95 -16.04 -19.57
CA ALA A 601 1.79 -15.19 -19.75
C ALA A 601 0.92 -15.06 -18.48
N THR A 602 1.51 -14.64 -17.37
CA THR A 602 0.81 -14.52 -16.07
C THR A 602 0.42 -13.08 -15.73
N ASN A 603 -0.58 -12.89 -14.88
CA ASN A 603 -0.95 -11.59 -14.32
C ASN A 603 0.22 -10.89 -13.62
N ALA A 604 1.09 -11.67 -12.96
CA ALA A 604 2.34 -11.21 -12.37
C ALA A 604 3.25 -10.52 -13.40
N ASN A 605 3.42 -11.12 -14.57
CA ASN A 605 4.24 -10.53 -15.63
C ASN A 605 3.52 -9.36 -16.30
N LEU A 606 2.19 -9.40 -16.47
CA LEU A 606 1.43 -8.25 -16.97
C LEU A 606 1.60 -7.02 -16.05
N ILE A 607 1.57 -7.20 -14.73
CA ILE A 607 1.82 -6.12 -13.76
C ILE A 607 3.25 -5.58 -13.92
N LYS A 608 4.26 -6.44 -14.04
CA LYS A 608 5.67 -6.02 -14.21
C LYS A 608 5.93 -5.27 -15.51
N TYR A 609 5.35 -5.74 -16.62
CA TYR A 609 5.49 -5.08 -17.92
C TYR A 609 4.80 -3.72 -17.88
N THR A 610 3.60 -3.65 -17.30
CA THR A 610 2.88 -2.39 -17.07
C THR A 610 3.70 -1.44 -16.21
N LEU A 611 4.29 -1.91 -15.10
CA LEU A 611 5.17 -1.10 -14.24
C LEU A 611 6.33 -0.47 -15.04
N CYS A 612 6.99 -1.24 -15.90
CA CYS A 612 8.13 -0.74 -16.67
C CYS A 612 7.71 0.38 -17.62
N ILE A 613 6.56 0.27 -18.29
CA ILE A 613 6.09 1.32 -19.20
C ILE A 613 5.58 2.55 -18.42
N ILE A 614 4.93 2.35 -17.27
CA ILE A 614 4.55 3.45 -16.38
C ILE A 614 5.77 4.20 -15.86
N ALA A 615 6.86 3.49 -15.55
CA ALA A 615 8.12 4.11 -15.15
C ALA A 615 8.67 5.04 -16.24
N VAL A 616 8.59 4.64 -17.51
CA VAL A 616 8.98 5.50 -18.64
C VAL A 616 8.09 6.74 -18.73
N LEU A 617 6.77 6.59 -18.63
CA LEU A 617 5.86 7.75 -18.63
C LEU A 617 6.13 8.69 -17.46
N ASP A 618 6.32 8.14 -16.26
CA ASP A 618 6.63 8.93 -15.06
C ASP A 618 7.95 9.70 -15.23
N TRP A 619 9.01 9.03 -15.69
CA TRP A 619 10.26 9.70 -16.03
C TRP A 619 10.05 10.81 -17.06
N TRP A 620 9.35 10.52 -18.15
CA TRP A 620 9.12 11.47 -19.25
C TRP A 620 8.39 12.75 -18.80
N ILE A 621 7.34 12.64 -17.98
CA ILE A 621 6.53 13.80 -17.60
C ILE A 621 6.97 14.46 -16.29
N ASN A 622 7.46 13.70 -15.31
CA ASN A 622 7.81 14.24 -13.99
C ASN A 622 9.24 14.77 -13.89
N ASN A 623 10.12 14.45 -14.86
CA ASN A 623 11.49 14.92 -14.86
C ASN A 623 11.69 16.13 -15.80
N PRO A 624 12.07 17.31 -15.28
CA PRO A 624 12.29 18.50 -16.10
C PRO A 624 13.49 18.39 -17.05
N ASP A 625 14.44 17.49 -16.80
CA ASP A 625 15.65 17.32 -17.60
C ASP A 625 15.48 16.36 -18.79
N THR A 626 14.24 15.93 -19.06
CA THR A 626 13.97 15.00 -20.18
C THR A 626 13.84 15.72 -21.52
N PRO A 627 14.02 14.98 -22.63
CA PRO A 627 13.75 15.50 -23.97
C PRO A 627 12.31 16.01 -24.16
N ALA A 628 11.37 15.68 -23.27
CA ALA A 628 10.02 16.23 -23.30
C ALA A 628 9.98 17.77 -23.19
N TYR A 629 11.03 18.36 -22.58
CA TYR A 629 11.09 19.77 -22.20
C TYR A 629 12.23 20.55 -22.89
N THR A 630 12.98 19.92 -23.80
CA THR A 630 14.16 20.53 -24.45
C THR A 630 13.81 21.39 -25.67
N THR A 631 12.68 21.11 -26.33
CA THR A 631 12.24 21.83 -27.53
C THR A 631 11.58 23.16 -27.16
N ASP A 632 11.74 24.16 -28.02
CA ASP A 632 10.99 25.42 -27.92
C ASP A 632 9.48 25.14 -27.92
N ALA A 633 8.81 25.54 -26.84
CA ALA A 633 7.37 25.36 -26.64
C ALA A 633 6.53 25.98 -27.77
N ASN A 634 7.03 27.02 -28.46
CA ASN A 634 6.31 27.62 -29.58
C ASN A 634 6.27 26.72 -30.83
N LYS A 635 7.09 25.67 -30.89
CA LYS A 635 7.09 24.65 -31.96
C LYS A 635 6.16 23.48 -31.60
N PHE A 636 4.95 23.76 -31.18
CA PHE A 636 3.99 22.74 -30.75
C PHE A 636 3.28 22.02 -31.92
N TYR A 637 3.31 22.59 -33.13
CA TYR A 637 2.69 22.05 -34.34
C TYR A 637 3.72 21.67 -35.42
N ARG A 638 3.33 20.77 -36.33
CA ARG A 638 4.18 20.28 -37.41
C ARG A 638 4.34 21.32 -38.52
N MET A 639 5.59 21.48 -38.97
CA MET A 639 5.96 22.40 -40.05
C MET A 639 6.70 21.62 -41.14
N SER A 640 6.46 21.99 -42.39
CA SER A 640 7.21 21.51 -43.55
C SER A 640 8.62 22.12 -43.58
N PRO A 641 9.55 21.58 -44.40
CA PRO A 641 10.87 22.19 -44.61
C PRO A 641 10.81 23.65 -45.05
N ASP A 642 9.72 24.04 -45.74
CA ASP A 642 9.49 25.40 -46.24
C ASP A 642 8.91 26.33 -45.16
N GLY A 643 8.71 25.85 -43.93
CA GLY A 643 8.16 26.59 -42.80
C GLY A 643 6.64 26.75 -42.80
N SER A 644 5.94 26.11 -43.74
CA SER A 644 4.47 26.10 -43.79
C SER A 644 3.88 25.04 -42.85
N PRO A 645 2.64 25.22 -42.35
CA PRO A 645 1.97 24.20 -41.55
C PRO A 645 1.80 22.90 -42.35
N ASP A 646 2.22 21.78 -41.76
CA ASP A 646 2.12 20.46 -42.37
C ASP A 646 1.14 19.58 -41.60
N PHE A 647 0.10 19.10 -42.29
CA PHE A 647 -1.02 18.43 -41.65
C PHE A 647 -0.79 16.92 -41.43
N SER A 648 0.25 16.32 -41.97
CA SER A 648 0.53 14.89 -41.78
C SER A 648 1.97 14.54 -42.15
N ALA A 649 2.44 13.37 -41.76
CA ALA A 649 3.59 12.72 -42.39
C ALA A 649 3.18 11.45 -43.12
N GLU A 650 4.08 10.95 -43.98
CA GLU A 650 3.94 9.65 -44.63
C GLU A 650 3.93 8.54 -43.59
N VAL A 651 2.95 7.65 -43.71
CA VAL A 651 2.70 6.61 -42.71
C VAL A 651 3.40 5.32 -43.10
N ARG A 652 4.03 4.66 -42.12
CA ARG A 652 4.74 3.38 -42.33
C ARG A 652 3.77 2.21 -42.50
N SER A 653 4.24 1.10 -43.08
CA SER A 653 3.42 -0.13 -43.25
C SER A 653 4.13 -1.42 -42.81
N ASP A 654 5.37 -1.31 -42.33
CA ASP A 654 6.28 -2.41 -42.02
C ASP A 654 6.28 -2.83 -40.53
N GLN A 655 5.51 -2.16 -39.67
CA GLN A 655 5.63 -2.28 -38.20
C GLN A 655 5.43 -3.71 -37.67
N ASN A 656 4.48 -4.46 -38.24
CA ASN A 656 4.22 -5.83 -37.82
C ASN A 656 5.31 -6.80 -38.32
N GLN A 657 5.89 -6.52 -39.48
CA GLN A 657 7.02 -7.28 -40.02
C GLN A 657 8.26 -7.07 -39.15
N LEU A 658 8.56 -5.81 -38.78
CA LEU A 658 9.65 -5.47 -37.88
C LEU A 658 9.53 -6.18 -36.53
N PHE A 659 8.33 -6.21 -35.94
CA PHE A 659 8.07 -6.97 -34.72
C PHE A 659 8.35 -8.46 -34.90
N ALA A 660 7.80 -9.08 -35.95
CA ALA A 660 7.99 -10.50 -36.22
C ALA A 660 9.47 -10.87 -36.43
N ASP A 661 10.22 -10.05 -37.16
CA ASP A 661 11.64 -10.27 -37.41
C ASP A 661 12.49 -10.03 -36.16
N GLY A 662 12.13 -9.05 -35.33
CA GLY A 662 12.72 -8.85 -34.00
C GLY A 662 12.54 -10.07 -33.09
N VAL A 663 11.34 -10.66 -33.06
CA VAL A 663 11.06 -11.89 -32.31
C VAL A 663 11.92 -13.06 -32.82
N LYS A 664 11.98 -13.27 -34.15
CA LYS A 664 12.82 -14.33 -34.76
C LYS A 664 14.29 -14.17 -34.37
N LYS A 665 14.82 -12.95 -34.42
CA LYS A 665 16.21 -12.64 -34.02
C LYS A 665 16.44 -12.96 -32.53
N ALA A 666 15.51 -12.58 -31.65
CA ALA A 666 15.62 -12.86 -30.22
C ALA A 666 15.57 -14.36 -29.90
N VAL A 667 14.74 -15.13 -30.61
CA VAL A 667 14.69 -16.60 -30.47
C VAL A 667 15.98 -17.24 -30.96
N ALA A 668 16.51 -16.80 -32.11
CA ALA A 668 17.78 -17.30 -32.66
C ALA A 668 18.98 -16.99 -31.74
N ALA A 669 18.96 -15.84 -31.06
CA ALA A 669 20.00 -15.47 -30.10
C ALA A 669 19.97 -16.28 -28.80
N LYS A 670 18.81 -16.81 -28.40
CA LYS A 670 18.68 -17.70 -27.22
C LYS A 670 19.01 -19.17 -27.51
N ALA A 671 19.07 -19.56 -28.78
CA ALA A 671 19.42 -20.91 -29.21
C ALA A 671 20.93 -21.10 -29.45
N LYS A 672 21.70 -20.02 -29.42
CA LYS A 672 23.16 -19.99 -29.35
C LYS A 672 23.58 -19.82 -27.89
#